data_AF-L0AWV9-F1
#
_entry.id   AF-L0AWV9-F1
#
_cell.length_a   1.000
_cell.length_b   1.000
_cell.length_c   1.000
_cell.angle_alpha   90.00
_cell.angle_beta   90.00
_cell.angle_gamma   90.00
#
_symmetry.space_group_name_H-M   'P 1'
#
loop_
_entity.id
_entity.type
_entity.pdbx_description
1 polymer ?
#
loop_
_entity_poly.entity_id
_entity_poly.type
_entity_poly.pdbx_seq_one_letter_code
_entity_poly.pdbx_strand_id
1 'polypeptide(L)'
;MSRDIDISKKCRGSCTDDPRISARTDLVGGTIDYGFCAHEKLSTWITGLNYANKPLRIEYEKGVSHTSFSTNYSMIWEATTYYRDYGNRATIQTPLLLGVKDYSGAEYKWYENLDKGNTIWRKIGNTNEFPTIDPGQGGNEFKDKLDQLACRLQGIVEINLSKDKDEEYCHNHDNDEEVYTKKVKVTLNPDIFDFPKYVTFDHIPNPQIYGTTELTIGGFNIGGTPQNVSGLHFPVKATKITIFMPACDHKPFLFHIKSENSSYNDRWFKNTGGNVWIEYNVLTGNTPDRANERVKRDFETLTGSLSVNQCKAPSEVKLDITKIPSPGKNETLYFDGNTPILVKKENPNNIPKVFLKYSHRPVTGSSNTFVVSNKLKDGQIGSMNTIHNVKGFFVYFWTENDNLPILVGIKKSSWQDGSDQPKYYSKGNSGYSHIWTPTWVSGMSELQALDDQNCSRNYAIPFEITDPTDPSQFLSNKNESACIKTTRRITESKSQPSVPGYTVQEYIINRGGTRISRVTHNGKDTTGVTLAKNDTVSKVRVYSHKPTSIPLMVEFINNGGSGSKWFYSKDKEGLTWGTLSGISNGFYKGNYPTDELTRQLDGIRCVRDNEVTLDLSYAVSSTQAPYCCNSHNTGSGYNVTVTLQSTTIIGSKALDYYKHSLTANTKLAAIKYYPHGTSDTRKYIRPSELTLPTTEQTTIYVFYCPKDPVLIYISSPGEISATGWYKKSTSAGDDSKWIKVLIGLKDPNNIKGCSPEFDLLSEVLRGLNCTDIGTCNQSKAHTKVDVSFDISSMQHSKGDVGSKGPAGSSAPPGDPGEGTQDTSTGSRSDSGLLGSLVGDMGVLLGKAGETVINLLTTPLKTNDFISPSPKTQTAAGDQSSDGAAHTDVNSPSGRETGDRVQADGTAIQDGLGPPAPGAASSEPKDDTEDNQPGGGVSYSGTAGSPTTCGGSNDPAPPPPPPQPVSPTSKVTAEDEAPTPPESGKTERSTGGLLELPIATSLWSTFGVSSGPLAGAGGLTGLGWWAFKRSKGDPWVRQVYLMDQ
;
A
#
# COMPACT_ATOMS: atom_id res chain seq x y z
N MET A 1 -25.42 29.90 66.67
CA MET A 1 -24.63 29.09 65.72
C MET A 1 -24.68 29.79 64.37
N SER A 2 -23.52 30.07 63.77
CA SER A 2 -23.42 30.22 62.31
C SER A 2 -23.54 28.83 61.66
N ARG A 3 -23.60 28.78 60.33
CA ARG A 3 -23.58 27.55 59.56
C ARG A 3 -22.71 27.72 58.32
N ASP A 4 -22.10 26.62 57.92
CA ASP A 4 -21.36 26.52 56.68
C ASP A 4 -22.35 26.26 55.53
N ILE A 5 -22.07 26.79 54.34
CA ILE A 5 -22.95 26.66 53.17
C ILE A 5 -22.42 25.60 52.22
N ASP A 6 -23.28 24.73 51.72
CA ASP A 6 -22.91 23.78 50.67
C ASP A 6 -23.05 24.41 49.27
N ILE A 7 -21.92 24.81 48.68
CA ILE A 7 -21.84 25.39 47.34
C ILE A 7 -22.14 24.38 46.21
N SER A 8 -22.49 23.12 46.52
CA SER A 8 -23.10 22.21 45.55
C SER A 8 -24.59 22.48 45.30
N LYS A 9 -25.23 23.42 46.02
CA LYS A 9 -26.69 23.71 45.94
C LYS A 9 -26.95 25.05 45.22
N LYS A 10 -27.87 25.06 44.25
CA LYS A 10 -28.40 26.29 43.64
C LYS A 10 -29.57 26.83 44.48
N CYS A 11 -29.33 27.82 45.32
CA CYS A 11 -30.36 28.42 46.17
C CYS A 11 -30.96 29.68 45.52
N ARG A 12 -32.29 29.88 45.64
CA ARG A 12 -33.01 31.07 45.11
C ARG A 12 -33.81 31.75 46.22
N GLY A 13 -33.67 33.05 46.35
CA GLY A 13 -34.26 33.87 47.40
C GLY A 13 -33.51 33.72 48.73
N SER A 14 -33.56 32.53 49.34
CA SER A 14 -32.88 32.21 50.60
C SER A 14 -32.04 30.94 50.47
N CYS A 15 -30.99 30.84 51.28
CA CYS A 15 -30.14 29.64 51.32
C CYS A 15 -30.88 28.48 52.01
N THR A 16 -30.76 27.27 51.43
CA THR A 16 -31.42 26.07 51.96
C THR A 16 -30.76 25.51 53.22
N ASP A 17 -29.50 25.85 53.49
CA ASP A 17 -28.77 25.44 54.71
C ASP A 17 -29.01 26.37 55.90
N ASP A 18 -29.26 27.66 55.63
CA ASP A 18 -29.61 28.66 56.62
C ASP A 18 -30.43 29.83 55.98
N PRO A 19 -31.73 29.97 56.29
CA PRO A 19 -32.56 31.02 55.68
C PRO A 19 -32.19 32.45 56.12
N ARG A 20 -31.21 32.62 57.02
CA ARG A 20 -30.62 33.91 57.41
C ARG A 20 -29.55 34.40 56.43
N ILE A 21 -29.35 33.66 55.33
CA ILE A 21 -28.49 34.00 54.18
C ILE A 21 -29.39 34.14 52.95
N SER A 22 -29.23 35.25 52.23
CA SER A 22 -29.86 35.49 50.92
C SER A 22 -29.16 34.67 49.84
N ALA A 23 -29.89 34.28 48.79
CA ALA A 23 -29.29 33.58 47.66
C ALA A 23 -29.86 34.05 46.32
N ARG A 24 -28.98 34.37 45.36
CA ARG A 24 -29.35 34.66 43.96
C ARG A 24 -28.64 33.69 43.02
N THR A 25 -29.36 33.20 42.01
CA THR A 25 -28.78 32.49 40.87
C THR A 25 -29.17 33.20 39.59
N ASP A 26 -28.21 33.49 38.73
CA ASP A 26 -28.46 34.03 37.40
C ASP A 26 -27.41 33.52 36.39
N LEU A 27 -27.54 33.90 35.13
CA LEU A 27 -26.52 33.67 34.10
C LEU A 27 -25.37 34.68 34.25
N VAL A 28 -24.18 34.31 33.79
CA VAL A 28 -23.06 35.25 33.64
C VAL A 28 -23.29 36.04 32.35
N GLY A 29 -23.44 37.36 32.46
CA GLY A 29 -23.64 38.27 31.34
C GLY A 29 -22.52 38.15 30.30
N GLY A 30 -22.89 38.30 29.02
CA GLY A 30 -22.00 37.99 27.89
C GLY A 30 -21.90 36.50 27.55
N THR A 31 -22.37 35.60 28.42
CA THR A 31 -22.41 34.14 28.19
C THR A 31 -23.84 33.61 28.16
N ILE A 32 -24.03 32.40 27.65
CA ILE A 32 -25.33 31.68 27.66
C ILE A 32 -25.24 30.31 28.35
N ASP A 33 -24.02 29.88 28.69
CA ASP A 33 -23.67 28.55 29.17
C ASP A 33 -23.02 28.55 30.56
N TYR A 34 -22.77 29.71 31.14
CA TYR A 34 -22.32 29.85 32.53
C TYR A 34 -23.36 30.56 33.39
N GLY A 35 -23.48 30.10 34.64
CA GLY A 35 -24.29 30.73 35.67
C GLY A 35 -23.53 30.82 36.98
N PHE A 36 -24.08 31.59 37.90
CA PHE A 36 -23.54 31.74 39.25
C PHE A 36 -24.60 31.50 40.32
N CYS A 37 -24.16 31.15 41.52
CA CYS A 37 -24.96 31.13 42.74
C CYS A 37 -24.23 31.96 43.79
N ALA A 38 -24.73 33.17 44.06
CA ALA A 38 -24.21 34.04 45.10
C ALA A 38 -25.00 33.85 46.39
N HIS A 39 -24.31 33.54 47.47
CA HIS A 39 -24.84 33.48 48.82
C HIS A 39 -24.37 34.73 49.57
N GLU A 40 -25.32 35.57 50.03
CA GLU A 40 -25.04 36.87 50.63
C GLU A 40 -25.67 37.00 52.03
N LYS A 41 -24.90 37.54 52.98
CA LYS A 41 -25.33 37.77 54.36
C LYS A 41 -26.60 38.64 54.41
N LEU A 42 -27.72 38.05 54.86
CA LEU A 42 -28.95 38.79 55.17
C LEU A 42 -28.96 39.20 56.65
N SER A 43 -28.86 38.24 57.58
CA SER A 43 -28.84 38.52 59.03
C SER A 43 -27.80 37.73 59.82
N THR A 44 -27.01 36.85 59.19
CA THR A 44 -25.89 36.16 59.83
C THR A 44 -24.67 36.06 58.90
N TRP A 45 -23.48 35.89 59.46
CA TRP A 45 -22.24 35.73 58.68
C TRP A 45 -22.07 34.28 58.20
N ILE A 46 -21.55 34.11 56.99
CA ILE A 46 -21.13 32.82 56.47
C ILE A 46 -19.74 32.53 57.07
N THR A 47 -19.56 31.39 57.72
CA THR A 47 -18.31 31.05 58.47
C THR A 47 -17.51 29.90 57.88
N GLY A 48 -18.01 29.30 56.81
CA GLY A 48 -17.38 28.18 56.12
C GLY A 48 -18.13 27.83 54.85
N LEU A 49 -17.41 27.21 53.92
CA LEU A 49 -17.94 26.73 52.66
C LEU A 49 -17.64 25.23 52.54
N ASN A 50 -18.65 24.48 52.11
CA ASN A 50 -18.61 23.05 51.86
C ASN A 50 -18.94 22.75 50.40
N TYR A 51 -18.51 21.62 49.88
CA TYR A 51 -19.07 21.01 48.67
C TYR A 51 -19.51 19.57 48.98
N ALA A 52 -20.79 19.27 48.78
CA ALA A 52 -21.41 17.98 49.14
C ALA A 52 -21.10 17.57 50.60
N ASN A 53 -21.30 18.50 51.53
CA ASN A 53 -20.98 18.42 52.97
C ASN A 53 -19.50 18.20 53.32
N LYS A 54 -18.55 18.43 52.42
CA LYS A 54 -17.10 18.38 52.70
C LYS A 54 -16.50 19.80 52.74
N PRO A 55 -15.70 20.17 53.74
CA PRO A 55 -15.11 21.50 53.83
C PRO A 55 -14.15 21.78 52.67
N LEU A 56 -14.26 22.97 52.09
CA LEU A 56 -13.32 23.45 51.09
C LEU A 56 -11.93 23.67 51.71
N ARG A 57 -10.89 23.54 50.88
CA ARG A 57 -9.48 23.71 51.25
C ARG A 57 -8.77 24.62 50.25
N ILE A 58 -7.85 25.44 50.74
CA ILE A 58 -7.11 26.40 49.91
C ILE A 58 -5.66 25.95 49.76
N GLU A 59 -5.21 25.75 48.51
CA GLU A 59 -3.80 25.63 48.13
C GLU A 59 -3.14 27.02 48.11
N TYR A 60 -2.02 27.15 48.82
CA TYR A 60 -1.20 28.37 48.86
C TYR A 60 0.05 28.25 47.98
N GLU A 61 0.72 27.12 48.06
CA GLU A 61 1.92 26.78 47.30
C GLU A 61 1.63 25.50 46.49
N LYS A 62 1.92 25.54 45.18
CA LYS A 62 1.53 24.52 44.20
C LYS A 62 2.02 23.12 44.60
N GLY A 63 1.10 22.28 45.05
CA GLY A 63 1.35 20.90 45.50
C GLY A 63 1.93 20.73 46.91
N VAL A 64 2.10 21.79 47.72
CA VAL A 64 2.81 21.71 49.01
C VAL A 64 1.86 21.56 50.20
N SER A 65 0.83 22.42 50.33
CA SER A 65 -0.09 22.38 51.48
C SER A 65 -1.47 22.96 51.17
N HIS A 66 -2.51 22.42 51.82
CA HIS A 66 -3.86 22.98 51.78
C HIS A 66 -4.44 23.18 53.19
N THR A 67 -4.80 24.41 53.56
CA THR A 67 -5.51 24.73 54.82
C THR A 67 -7.03 24.55 54.66
N SER A 68 -7.81 24.59 55.74
CA SER A 68 -9.27 24.68 55.64
C SER A 68 -9.66 26.09 55.17
N PHE A 69 -10.72 26.21 54.37
CA PHE A 69 -11.25 27.49 53.92
C PHE A 69 -11.61 28.41 55.10
N SER A 70 -12.29 27.86 56.12
CA SER A 70 -12.70 28.57 57.35
C SER A 70 -11.53 29.02 58.25
N THR A 71 -10.32 28.49 58.05
CA THR A 71 -9.12 29.00 58.74
C THR A 71 -8.73 30.40 58.24
N ASN A 72 -9.06 30.72 56.99
CA ASN A 72 -8.68 31.98 56.33
C ASN A 72 -9.82 33.00 56.27
N TYR A 73 -11.05 32.53 56.49
CA TYR A 73 -12.27 33.33 56.42
C TYR A 73 -13.20 33.01 57.61
N SER A 74 -13.05 33.77 58.69
CA SER A 74 -13.90 33.66 59.88
C SER A 74 -15.27 34.34 59.72
N MET A 75 -15.39 35.28 58.78
CA MET A 75 -16.63 35.96 58.38
C MET A 75 -16.57 36.27 56.88
N ILE A 76 -17.62 35.92 56.15
CA ILE A 76 -17.77 36.19 54.71
C ILE A 76 -19.11 36.91 54.50
N TRP A 77 -19.09 37.99 53.71
CA TRP A 77 -20.29 38.72 53.31
C TRP A 77 -20.99 38.09 52.11
N GLU A 78 -20.25 37.82 51.04
CA GLU A 78 -20.77 37.22 49.80
C GLU A 78 -19.80 36.10 49.34
N ALA A 79 -20.37 34.94 48.99
CA ALA A 79 -19.67 33.82 48.37
C ALA A 79 -20.38 33.42 47.08
N THR A 80 -19.73 33.67 45.94
CA THR A 80 -20.30 33.49 44.60
C THR A 80 -19.62 32.35 43.89
N THR A 81 -20.37 31.28 43.65
CA THR A 81 -19.89 30.07 42.97
C THR A 81 -20.34 30.07 41.52
N TYR A 82 -19.38 30.04 40.60
CA TYR A 82 -19.60 30.01 39.15
C TYR A 82 -19.51 28.59 38.62
N TYR A 83 -20.36 28.26 37.66
CA TYR A 83 -20.49 26.91 37.11
C TYR A 83 -21.01 26.95 35.68
N ARG A 84 -20.80 25.86 34.92
CA ARG A 84 -21.42 25.70 33.61
C ARG A 84 -22.88 25.27 33.78
N ASP A 85 -23.83 26.05 33.26
CA ASP A 85 -25.26 25.84 33.45
C ASP A 85 -25.83 24.85 32.43
N TYR A 86 -26.15 23.65 32.91
CA TYR A 86 -26.90 22.63 32.16
C TYR A 86 -28.41 22.77 32.39
N GLY A 87 -28.89 24.01 32.47
CA GLY A 87 -30.26 24.33 32.84
C GLY A 87 -30.61 24.08 34.31
N ASN A 88 -31.92 23.94 34.54
CA ASN A 88 -32.58 24.09 35.84
C ASN A 88 -32.40 22.90 36.83
N ARG A 89 -31.19 22.33 36.92
CA ARG A 89 -30.79 21.42 38.00
C ARG A 89 -30.63 22.20 39.31
N ALA A 90 -31.13 21.65 40.42
CA ALA A 90 -31.01 22.26 41.75
C ALA A 90 -29.59 22.19 42.35
N THR A 91 -28.64 21.56 41.67
CA THR A 91 -27.26 21.36 42.15
C THR A 91 -26.21 21.79 41.13
N ILE A 92 -25.04 22.13 41.64
CA ILE A 92 -23.83 22.51 40.91
C ILE A 92 -22.93 21.28 40.87
N GLN A 93 -22.81 20.63 39.70
CA GLN A 93 -22.07 19.36 39.56
C GLN A 93 -20.54 19.56 39.47
N THR A 94 -20.10 20.74 39.03
CA THR A 94 -18.70 21.16 39.03
C THR A 94 -18.68 22.68 39.13
N PRO A 95 -18.36 23.25 40.30
CA PRO A 95 -18.03 24.66 40.40
C PRO A 95 -16.66 24.89 39.76
N LEU A 96 -16.48 26.03 39.11
CA LEU A 96 -15.30 26.36 38.32
C LEU A 96 -14.50 27.47 39.01
N LEU A 97 -15.14 28.62 39.21
CA LEU A 97 -14.61 29.77 39.95
C LEU A 97 -15.42 30.03 41.22
N LEU A 98 -14.76 30.57 42.23
CA LEU A 98 -15.35 31.02 43.50
C LEU A 98 -14.83 32.43 43.80
N GLY A 99 -15.74 33.41 43.83
CA GLY A 99 -15.47 34.78 44.25
C GLY A 99 -15.96 35.02 45.68
N VAL A 100 -15.14 35.63 46.54
CA VAL A 100 -15.41 35.81 47.97
C VAL A 100 -15.20 37.26 48.40
N LYS A 101 -16.17 37.85 49.13
CA LYS A 101 -16.07 39.19 49.75
C LYS A 101 -16.14 39.09 51.26
N ASP A 102 -15.22 39.76 51.96
CA ASP A 102 -15.18 39.79 53.43
C ASP A 102 -16.31 40.66 54.02
N TYR A 103 -16.60 41.80 53.39
CA TYR A 103 -17.58 42.80 53.82
C TYR A 103 -18.29 43.44 52.62
N SER A 104 -19.39 44.18 52.88
CA SER A 104 -20.15 44.86 51.81
C SER A 104 -19.30 45.94 51.14
N GLY A 105 -19.15 45.86 49.82
CA GLY A 105 -18.26 46.75 49.05
C GLY A 105 -16.79 46.36 49.07
N ALA A 106 -16.42 45.19 49.62
CA ALA A 106 -15.09 44.62 49.39
C ALA A 106 -14.95 44.12 47.94
N GLU A 107 -13.72 44.16 47.42
CA GLU A 107 -13.36 43.49 46.16
C GLU A 107 -13.44 41.97 46.30
N TYR A 108 -13.72 41.29 45.18
CA TYR A 108 -13.75 39.84 45.13
C TYR A 108 -12.35 39.21 45.20
N LYS A 109 -12.14 38.34 46.19
CA LYS A 109 -11.00 37.42 46.22
C LYS A 109 -11.36 36.16 45.44
N TRP A 110 -10.63 35.91 44.36
CA TRP A 110 -10.95 34.87 43.39
C TRP A 110 -10.16 33.57 43.59
N TYR A 111 -10.85 32.45 43.35
CA TYR A 111 -10.31 31.11 43.45
C TYR A 111 -10.71 30.24 42.25
N GLU A 112 -9.78 29.42 41.75
CA GLU A 112 -10.05 28.34 40.79
C GLU A 112 -10.15 26.97 41.48
N ASN A 113 -11.07 26.13 41.03
CA ASN A 113 -11.16 24.73 41.44
C ASN A 113 -10.04 23.90 40.77
N LEU A 114 -9.37 23.06 41.55
CA LEU A 114 -8.25 22.22 41.10
C LEU A 114 -8.60 20.74 40.93
N ASP A 115 -9.67 20.23 41.58
CA ASP A 115 -9.89 18.80 41.73
C ASP A 115 -11.30 18.34 41.35
N LYS A 116 -11.43 17.09 40.89
CA LYS A 116 -12.72 16.50 40.47
C LYS A 116 -13.69 16.24 41.64
N GLY A 117 -13.23 16.30 42.88
CA GLY A 117 -14.04 16.31 44.09
C GLY A 117 -14.56 17.71 44.47
N ASN A 118 -14.07 18.77 43.82
CA ASN A 118 -14.47 20.17 43.98
C ASN A 118 -14.21 20.76 45.38
N THR A 119 -13.20 20.23 46.07
CA THR A 119 -12.84 20.58 47.46
C THR A 119 -11.52 21.32 47.59
N ILE A 120 -10.65 21.30 46.57
CA ILE A 120 -9.33 21.94 46.57
C ILE A 120 -9.37 23.14 45.62
N TRP A 121 -9.05 24.32 46.17
CA TRP A 121 -9.16 25.61 45.49
C TRP A 121 -7.85 26.38 45.60
N ARG A 122 -7.46 27.12 44.55
CA ARG A 122 -6.25 27.97 44.55
C ARG A 122 -6.61 29.42 44.25
N LYS A 123 -6.00 30.36 44.98
CA LYS A 123 -6.22 31.80 44.76
C LYS A 123 -5.68 32.21 43.39
N ILE A 124 -6.44 33.02 42.65
CA ILE A 124 -6.03 33.62 41.38
C ILE A 124 -5.30 34.96 41.66
N GLY A 125 -4.20 35.21 40.93
CA GLY A 125 -3.32 36.36 41.13
C GLY A 125 -3.65 37.59 40.27
N ASN A 126 -4.02 37.40 39.00
CA ASN A 126 -4.50 38.45 38.09
C ASN A 126 -6.01 38.25 37.87
N THR A 127 -6.79 39.30 38.08
CA THR A 127 -8.26 39.26 38.03
C THR A 127 -8.84 40.57 37.48
N ASN A 128 -8.13 41.24 36.57
CA ASN A 128 -8.44 42.63 36.18
C ASN A 128 -9.75 42.77 35.39
N GLU A 129 -10.10 41.83 34.50
CA GLU A 129 -11.41 41.79 33.83
C GLU A 129 -12.46 40.92 34.56
N PHE A 130 -12.20 40.51 35.80
CA PHE A 130 -13.13 39.67 36.56
C PHE A 130 -14.22 40.55 37.20
N PRO A 131 -15.42 40.00 37.50
CA PRO A 131 -16.48 40.74 38.19
C PRO A 131 -15.97 41.43 39.46
N THR A 132 -16.14 42.74 39.56
CA THR A 132 -15.70 43.52 40.75
C THR A 132 -16.87 43.79 41.71
N ILE A 133 -17.98 44.31 41.18
CA ILE A 133 -19.16 44.70 41.95
C ILE A 133 -20.26 43.63 41.79
N ASP A 134 -20.85 43.56 40.59
CA ASP A 134 -21.95 42.66 40.23
C ASP A 134 -21.41 41.30 39.78
N PRO A 135 -21.74 40.18 40.44
CA PRO A 135 -21.31 38.85 40.02
C PRO A 135 -21.74 38.45 38.59
N GLY A 136 -22.76 39.09 38.02
CA GLY A 136 -23.21 38.84 36.66
C GLY A 136 -22.34 39.47 35.56
N GLN A 137 -21.40 40.37 35.87
CA GLN A 137 -20.64 41.13 34.86
C GLN A 137 -19.21 40.61 34.71
N GLY A 138 -18.98 39.73 33.72
CA GLY A 138 -17.65 39.22 33.37
C GLY A 138 -17.12 39.78 32.04
N GLY A 139 -15.81 40.06 31.98
CA GLY A 139 -15.10 40.37 30.73
C GLY A 139 -14.72 39.12 29.92
N ASN A 140 -13.89 39.30 28.89
CA ASN A 140 -13.47 38.21 28.01
C ASN A 140 -12.49 37.27 28.74
N GLU A 141 -11.51 37.81 29.48
CA GLU A 141 -10.61 36.97 30.30
C GLU A 141 -11.38 36.10 31.31
N PHE A 142 -12.53 36.60 31.80
CA PHE A 142 -13.37 35.86 32.74
C PHE A 142 -14.07 34.66 32.08
N LYS A 143 -14.61 34.82 30.86
CA LYS A 143 -15.14 33.66 30.11
C LYS A 143 -14.02 32.70 29.73
N ASP A 144 -12.89 33.19 29.23
CA ASP A 144 -11.73 32.34 28.88
C ASP A 144 -11.26 31.51 30.08
N LYS A 145 -11.25 32.09 31.29
CA LYS A 145 -10.94 31.35 32.52
C LYS A 145 -11.99 30.30 32.86
N LEU A 146 -13.28 30.58 32.68
CA LEU A 146 -14.36 29.59 32.85
C LEU A 146 -14.24 28.44 31.84
N ASP A 147 -13.93 28.73 30.57
CA ASP A 147 -13.71 27.73 29.52
C ASP A 147 -12.46 26.87 29.79
N GLN A 148 -11.36 27.48 30.26
CA GLN A 148 -10.16 26.78 30.70
C GLN A 148 -10.48 25.76 31.80
N LEU A 149 -11.33 26.15 32.76
CA LEU A 149 -11.73 25.30 33.89
C LEU A 149 -12.75 24.22 33.49
N ALA A 150 -13.71 24.53 32.61
CA ALA A 150 -14.62 23.55 32.03
C ALA A 150 -13.85 22.49 31.20
N CYS A 151 -12.86 22.91 30.42
CA CYS A 151 -11.89 22.01 29.79
C CYS A 151 -11.16 21.17 30.82
N ARG A 152 -10.47 21.77 31.80
CA ARG A 152 -9.61 21.06 32.77
C ARG A 152 -10.40 20.03 33.58
N LEU A 153 -11.48 20.46 34.23
CA LEU A 153 -12.22 19.69 35.23
C LEU A 153 -13.28 18.76 34.61
N GLN A 154 -14.04 19.25 33.63
CA GLN A 154 -15.20 18.56 33.05
C GLN A 154 -14.90 17.85 31.72
N GLY A 155 -13.77 18.18 31.06
CA GLY A 155 -13.46 17.67 29.72
C GLY A 155 -14.25 18.35 28.61
N ILE A 156 -14.78 19.55 28.88
CA ILE A 156 -15.63 20.28 27.94
C ILE A 156 -14.79 21.19 27.05
N VAL A 157 -14.95 21.06 25.74
CA VAL A 157 -14.22 21.84 24.73
C VAL A 157 -15.18 22.73 23.96
N GLU A 158 -14.77 23.95 23.61
CA GLU A 158 -15.39 24.67 22.50
C GLU A 158 -14.67 24.29 21.21
N ILE A 159 -15.42 24.00 20.14
CA ILE A 159 -14.80 23.76 18.83
C ILE A 159 -14.69 25.09 18.09
N ASN A 160 -13.48 25.63 18.02
CA ASN A 160 -13.18 26.75 17.14
C ASN A 160 -13.18 26.25 15.69
N LEU A 161 -14.16 26.71 14.91
CA LEU A 161 -14.42 26.31 13.53
C LEU A 161 -13.48 26.96 12.51
N SER A 162 -12.58 27.88 12.91
CA SER A 162 -11.62 28.54 12.03
C SER A 162 -10.18 28.05 12.20
N LYS A 163 -9.97 26.89 12.85
CA LYS A 163 -8.64 26.27 12.99
C LYS A 163 -8.41 25.34 11.79
N ASP A 164 -7.32 25.56 11.06
CA ASP A 164 -7.13 25.21 9.65
C ASP A 164 -5.75 24.58 9.35
N LYS A 165 -5.11 24.05 10.40
CA LYS A 165 -3.74 23.56 10.40
C LYS A 165 -3.59 22.42 11.42
N ASP A 166 -2.54 21.62 11.30
CA ASP A 166 -2.27 20.52 12.23
C ASP A 166 -1.83 21.07 13.61
N GLU A 167 -2.77 21.28 14.52
CA GLU A 167 -2.55 21.83 15.88
C GLU A 167 -3.43 21.17 16.95
N GLU A 168 -3.20 21.48 18.24
CA GLU A 168 -3.92 20.89 19.38
C GLU A 168 -4.32 21.97 20.40
N TYR A 169 -5.58 21.97 20.86
CA TYR A 169 -6.17 23.03 21.71
C TYR A 169 -7.30 22.54 22.66
N CYS A 170 -7.84 23.43 23.51
CA CYS A 170 -9.12 23.24 24.24
C CYS A 170 -10.09 24.42 24.10
N HIS A 171 -9.51 25.63 24.12
CA HIS A 171 -10.13 26.96 24.10
C HIS A 171 -9.17 27.89 23.34
N ASN A 172 -9.47 29.19 23.31
CA ASN A 172 -8.95 30.10 22.28
C ASN A 172 -7.53 30.68 22.52
N HIS A 173 -6.81 30.24 23.57
CA HIS A 173 -5.48 30.71 23.92
C HIS A 173 -4.40 29.66 23.64
N ASP A 174 -3.45 29.99 22.78
CA ASP A 174 -2.31 29.12 22.44
C ASP A 174 -1.14 29.24 23.46
N ASN A 175 -1.25 30.09 24.49
CA ASN A 175 -0.16 30.55 25.37
C ASN A 175 -0.06 29.90 26.78
N ASP A 176 -1.00 29.05 27.18
CA ASP A 176 -0.95 28.41 28.52
C ASP A 176 0.17 27.35 28.62
N GLU A 177 1.10 27.51 29.57
CA GLU A 177 2.20 26.56 29.82
C GLU A 177 1.74 25.19 30.37
N GLU A 178 0.49 25.07 30.85
CA GLU A 178 -0.01 23.81 31.41
C GLU A 178 -0.46 22.81 30.31
N VAL A 179 0.31 21.73 30.17
CA VAL A 179 0.16 20.58 29.23
C VAL A 179 -1.27 20.00 29.13
N TYR A 180 -2.13 20.23 30.12
CA TYR A 180 -3.46 19.64 30.25
C TYR A 180 -4.55 20.18 29.30
N THR A 181 -4.24 21.19 28.48
CA THR A 181 -5.21 21.88 27.61
C THR A 181 -5.38 21.26 26.21
N LYS A 182 -4.43 20.45 25.71
CA LYS A 182 -4.41 20.04 24.28
C LYS A 182 -5.32 18.83 23.95
N LYS A 183 -6.63 18.97 24.23
CA LYS A 183 -7.63 17.89 24.18
C LYS A 183 -8.30 17.68 22.82
N VAL A 184 -8.46 18.74 22.03
CA VAL A 184 -8.83 18.67 20.60
C VAL A 184 -7.55 18.62 19.79
N LYS A 185 -7.47 17.73 18.82
CA LYS A 185 -6.47 17.73 17.76
C LYS A 185 -7.16 18.04 16.44
N VAL A 186 -6.62 19.02 15.72
CA VAL A 186 -6.99 19.32 14.33
C VAL A 186 -6.03 18.55 13.42
N THR A 187 -6.56 17.96 12.36
CA THR A 187 -5.78 17.43 11.25
C THR A 187 -6.43 17.81 9.94
N LEU A 188 -5.64 18.23 8.94
CA LEU A 188 -6.10 18.24 7.56
C LEU A 188 -6.63 16.84 7.19
N ASN A 189 -7.83 16.78 6.61
CA ASN A 189 -8.38 15.55 6.06
C ASN A 189 -8.10 15.52 4.54
N PRO A 190 -7.04 14.81 4.10
CA PRO A 190 -6.61 14.79 2.70
C PRO A 190 -7.55 14.04 1.76
N ASP A 191 -8.49 13.28 2.32
CA ASP A 191 -9.25 12.26 1.62
C ASP A 191 -10.62 12.78 1.14
N ILE A 192 -11.04 13.97 1.60
CA ILE A 192 -12.39 14.53 1.44
C ILE A 192 -12.29 16.02 1.08
N PHE A 193 -12.24 16.32 -0.22
CA PHE A 193 -12.09 17.68 -0.73
C PHE A 193 -12.69 17.83 -2.14
N ASP A 194 -12.68 19.05 -2.66
CA ASP A 194 -12.93 19.36 -4.07
C ASP A 194 -12.04 20.52 -4.51
N PHE A 195 -10.92 20.22 -5.15
CA PHE A 195 -9.90 21.23 -5.45
C PHE A 195 -10.21 21.93 -6.78
N PRO A 196 -10.26 23.28 -6.84
CA PRO A 196 -9.78 24.24 -5.85
C PRO A 196 -10.88 24.87 -4.96
N LYS A 197 -12.10 24.32 -4.92
CA LYS A 197 -13.23 24.89 -4.17
C LYS A 197 -13.03 24.82 -2.65
N TYR A 198 -12.85 23.62 -2.10
CA TYR A 198 -12.80 23.39 -0.64
C TYR A 198 -11.87 22.26 -0.21
N VAL A 199 -11.52 22.32 1.07
CA VAL A 199 -10.77 21.33 1.86
C VAL A 199 -11.60 20.93 3.08
N THR A 200 -11.19 19.89 3.81
CA THR A 200 -11.79 19.55 5.11
C THR A 200 -10.77 19.37 6.23
N PHE A 201 -11.19 19.69 7.45
CA PHE A 201 -10.41 19.53 8.67
C PHE A 201 -11.16 18.66 9.68
N ASP A 202 -10.49 17.63 10.17
CA ASP A 202 -10.99 16.72 11.19
C ASP A 202 -10.56 17.20 12.57
N HIS A 203 -11.54 17.47 13.45
CA HIS A 203 -11.32 17.79 14.86
C HIS A 203 -11.68 16.54 15.67
N ILE A 204 -10.67 15.93 16.28
CA ILE A 204 -10.75 14.65 17.01
C ILE A 204 -10.23 14.80 18.44
N PRO A 205 -10.65 13.96 19.40
CA PRO A 205 -10.03 13.92 20.72
C PRO A 205 -8.57 13.47 20.62
N ASN A 206 -7.68 14.13 21.35
CA ASN A 206 -6.27 13.77 21.45
C ASN A 206 -6.10 12.59 22.43
N PRO A 207 -5.84 11.36 21.96
CA PRO A 207 -5.87 10.17 22.82
C PRO A 207 -4.71 10.14 23.82
N GLN A 208 -3.60 10.84 23.52
CA GLN A 208 -2.41 10.86 24.40
C GLN A 208 -2.63 11.67 25.68
N ILE A 209 -3.50 12.69 25.62
CA ILE A 209 -3.75 13.63 26.73
C ILE A 209 -5.09 13.38 27.38
N TYR A 210 -6.13 13.06 26.60
CA TYR A 210 -7.50 13.07 27.09
C TYR A 210 -8.01 11.69 27.59
N GLY A 211 -7.44 10.59 27.08
CA GLY A 211 -7.78 9.23 27.53
C GLY A 211 -9.18 8.72 27.16
N THR A 212 -9.94 9.45 26.33
CA THR A 212 -11.25 9.06 25.81
C THR A 212 -11.28 9.13 24.28
N THR A 213 -12.26 8.44 23.68
CA THR A 213 -12.56 8.46 22.23
C THR A 213 -13.64 9.48 21.84
N GLU A 214 -14.27 10.15 22.81
CA GLU A 214 -15.30 11.18 22.59
C GLU A 214 -14.89 12.51 23.23
N LEU A 215 -14.97 13.59 22.44
CA LEU A 215 -15.03 14.97 22.91
C LEU A 215 -16.40 15.25 23.54
N THR A 216 -16.42 16.04 24.61
CA THR A 216 -17.65 16.65 25.14
C THR A 216 -17.66 18.11 24.71
N ILE A 217 -18.43 18.43 23.67
CA ILE A 217 -18.46 19.76 23.06
C ILE A 217 -19.44 20.63 23.85
N GLY A 218 -18.94 21.77 24.34
CA GLY A 218 -19.71 22.77 25.06
C GLY A 218 -20.38 23.81 24.16
N GLY A 219 -19.79 24.08 23.00
CA GLY A 219 -20.21 25.10 22.04
C GLY A 219 -19.28 25.14 20.83
N PHE A 220 -19.52 26.10 19.93
CA PHE A 220 -18.69 26.37 18.76
C PHE A 220 -18.37 27.88 18.71
N ASN A 221 -17.17 28.23 18.24
CA ASN A 221 -16.78 29.61 17.98
C ASN A 221 -16.06 29.75 16.62
N ILE A 222 -15.89 30.97 16.12
CA ILE A 222 -15.05 31.30 14.95
C ILE A 222 -14.09 32.39 15.42
N GLY A 223 -12.80 32.09 15.54
CA GLY A 223 -11.82 33.04 16.09
C GLY A 223 -12.20 33.59 17.48
N GLY A 224 -12.84 32.78 18.33
CA GLY A 224 -13.37 33.21 19.62
C GLY A 224 -14.78 33.81 19.60
N THR A 225 -15.35 34.14 18.43
CA THR A 225 -16.74 34.65 18.33
C THR A 225 -17.75 33.49 18.43
N PRO A 226 -18.62 33.41 19.45
CA PRO A 226 -19.53 32.29 19.64
C PRO A 226 -20.52 32.10 18.48
N GLN A 227 -20.86 30.85 18.17
CA GLN A 227 -21.73 30.46 17.06
C GLN A 227 -23.02 29.81 17.56
N ASN A 228 -24.15 30.27 17.04
CA ASN A 228 -25.47 29.72 17.33
C ASN A 228 -25.78 28.56 16.37
N VAL A 229 -25.83 27.33 16.90
CA VAL A 229 -26.10 26.11 16.10
C VAL A 229 -27.52 25.61 16.35
N SER A 230 -28.42 25.95 15.42
CA SER A 230 -29.86 25.69 15.55
C SER A 230 -30.17 24.19 15.56
N GLY A 231 -30.94 23.72 16.55
CA GLY A 231 -31.35 22.32 16.69
C GLY A 231 -30.31 21.40 17.35
N LEU A 232 -29.24 21.98 17.90
CA LEU A 232 -28.19 21.30 18.67
C LEU A 232 -28.29 21.70 20.15
N HIS A 233 -28.31 20.74 21.07
CA HIS A 233 -28.40 21.00 22.51
C HIS A 233 -27.10 20.59 23.20
N PHE A 234 -26.49 21.50 23.94
CA PHE A 234 -25.18 21.29 24.57
C PHE A 234 -25.30 20.78 26.02
N PRO A 235 -24.32 19.99 26.51
CA PRO A 235 -23.13 19.52 25.80
C PRO A 235 -23.41 18.32 24.87
N VAL A 236 -22.67 18.25 23.77
CA VAL A 236 -22.79 17.19 22.74
C VAL A 236 -21.58 16.26 22.82
N LYS A 237 -21.78 14.95 22.76
CA LYS A 237 -20.68 13.98 22.63
C LYS A 237 -20.37 13.71 21.16
N ALA A 238 -19.10 13.82 20.76
CA ALA A 238 -18.66 13.53 19.39
C ALA A 238 -17.30 12.82 19.37
N THR A 239 -17.17 11.79 18.54
CA THR A 239 -15.87 11.17 18.22
C THR A 239 -15.07 12.00 17.22
N LYS A 240 -15.75 12.79 16.37
CA LYS A 240 -15.15 13.62 15.32
C LYS A 240 -16.09 14.73 14.90
N ILE A 241 -15.57 15.92 14.67
CA ILE A 241 -16.21 16.96 13.85
C ILE A 241 -15.42 17.07 12.54
N THR A 242 -16.10 17.13 11.40
CA THR A 242 -15.46 17.35 10.09
C THR A 242 -15.94 18.69 9.54
N ILE A 243 -15.04 19.65 9.39
CA ILE A 243 -15.35 21.02 8.94
C ILE A 243 -14.94 21.19 7.49
N PHE A 244 -15.79 21.82 6.67
CA PHE A 244 -15.55 22.14 5.27
C PHE A 244 -15.28 23.64 5.14
N MET A 245 -14.15 23.97 4.51
CA MET A 245 -13.66 25.35 4.34
C MET A 245 -13.25 25.61 2.88
N PRO A 246 -13.51 26.80 2.30
CA PRO A 246 -13.05 27.13 0.96
C PRO A 246 -11.53 27.20 0.95
N ALA A 247 -10.89 26.59 -0.06
CA ALA A 247 -9.49 26.20 0.00
C ALA A 247 -8.47 27.36 0.11
N CYS A 248 -8.90 28.62 -0.05
CA CYS A 248 -8.05 29.81 0.03
C CYS A 248 -8.66 30.98 0.85
N ASP A 249 -9.89 30.85 1.33
CA ASP A 249 -10.61 31.88 2.12
C ASP A 249 -10.87 31.40 3.56
N HIS A 250 -10.80 30.08 3.79
CA HIS A 250 -10.84 29.38 5.08
C HIS A 250 -12.07 29.66 5.99
N LYS A 251 -13.04 30.46 5.53
CA LYS A 251 -14.35 30.70 6.17
C LYS A 251 -15.19 29.40 6.22
N PRO A 252 -15.45 28.77 7.37
CA PRO A 252 -16.17 27.50 7.42
C PRO A 252 -17.62 27.65 6.94
N PHE A 253 -18.06 26.77 6.03
CA PHE A 253 -19.39 26.85 5.39
C PHE A 253 -20.32 25.68 5.73
N LEU A 254 -19.76 24.53 6.09
CA LEU A 254 -20.49 23.30 6.41
C LEU A 254 -19.67 22.49 7.42
N PHE A 255 -20.31 21.83 8.38
CA PHE A 255 -19.65 20.82 9.21
C PHE A 255 -20.56 19.61 9.49
N HIS A 256 -19.92 18.51 9.86
CA HIS A 256 -20.52 17.20 10.17
C HIS A 256 -20.15 16.78 11.59
N ILE A 257 -21.10 16.15 12.31
CA ILE A 257 -20.88 15.57 13.65
C ILE A 257 -20.92 14.04 13.55
N LYS A 258 -19.85 13.37 13.99
CA LYS A 258 -19.83 11.92 14.24
C LYS A 258 -19.87 11.64 15.75
N SER A 259 -20.74 10.72 16.18
CA SER A 259 -20.96 10.37 17.59
C SER A 259 -21.32 8.89 17.69
N GLU A 260 -20.86 8.18 18.72
CA GLU A 260 -21.20 6.75 18.87
C GLU A 260 -22.55 6.54 19.56
N ASN A 261 -22.92 7.43 20.48
CA ASN A 261 -24.02 7.20 21.43
C ASN A 261 -25.00 8.39 21.55
N SER A 262 -25.19 9.18 20.48
CA SER A 262 -26.14 10.30 20.51
C SER A 262 -27.00 10.42 19.25
N SER A 263 -28.15 11.07 19.40
CA SER A 263 -29.02 11.51 18.31
C SER A 263 -28.39 12.58 17.39
N TYR A 264 -27.12 12.96 17.64
CA TYR A 264 -26.36 13.89 16.80
C TYR A 264 -25.40 13.20 15.83
N ASN A 265 -25.33 11.86 15.82
CA ASN A 265 -24.50 11.16 14.85
C ASN A 265 -24.97 11.38 13.40
N ASP A 266 -24.02 11.65 12.52
CA ASP A 266 -24.21 11.90 11.09
C ASP A 266 -25.22 13.03 10.78
N ARG A 267 -25.36 14.00 11.71
CA ARG A 267 -26.01 15.30 11.47
C ARG A 267 -25.02 16.29 10.85
N TRP A 268 -25.57 17.18 10.04
CA TRP A 268 -24.85 18.17 9.23
C TRP A 268 -25.38 19.57 9.49
N PHE A 269 -24.50 20.57 9.54
CA PHE A 269 -24.86 21.96 9.80
C PHE A 269 -24.19 22.88 8.77
N LYS A 270 -24.97 23.76 8.14
CA LYS A 270 -24.45 24.77 7.20
C LYS A 270 -24.50 26.17 7.81
N ASN A 271 -23.53 26.99 7.44
CA ASN A 271 -23.48 28.40 7.79
C ASN A 271 -24.52 29.17 6.95
N THR A 272 -25.31 30.06 7.57
CA THR A 272 -26.25 30.94 6.84
C THR A 272 -25.69 32.34 6.61
N GLY A 273 -24.51 32.66 7.14
CA GLY A 273 -23.96 34.00 7.25
C GLY A 273 -24.02 34.50 8.69
N GLY A 274 -23.05 35.36 9.06
CA GLY A 274 -22.86 35.80 10.44
C GLY A 274 -22.51 34.63 11.36
N ASN A 275 -23.09 34.61 12.57
CA ASN A 275 -22.84 33.61 13.60
C ASN A 275 -23.90 32.50 13.66
N VAL A 276 -24.68 32.29 12.59
CA VAL A 276 -25.84 31.39 12.59
C VAL A 276 -25.60 30.16 11.72
N TRP A 277 -25.84 29.01 12.32
CA TRP A 277 -25.76 27.69 11.69
C TRP A 277 -27.11 26.99 11.78
N ILE A 278 -27.51 26.32 10.71
CA ILE A 278 -28.74 25.53 10.65
C ILE A 278 -28.46 24.12 10.17
N GLU A 279 -29.26 23.15 10.62
CA GLU A 279 -29.15 21.77 10.14
C GLU A 279 -29.39 21.67 8.62
N TYR A 280 -28.54 20.91 7.95
CA TYR A 280 -28.61 20.66 6.51
C TYR A 280 -29.04 19.22 6.23
N ASN A 281 -30.33 18.97 6.46
CA ASN A 281 -30.99 17.66 6.38
C ASN A 281 -30.81 16.90 5.06
N VAL A 282 -30.38 17.57 3.99
CA VAL A 282 -30.06 16.97 2.68
C VAL A 282 -28.90 15.95 2.77
N LEU A 283 -28.01 16.07 3.76
CA LEU A 283 -26.87 15.18 3.95
C LEU A 283 -26.99 14.22 5.14
N THR A 284 -28.00 14.38 6.01
CA THR A 284 -28.14 13.60 7.25
C THR A 284 -28.09 12.09 7.00
N GLY A 285 -27.31 11.37 7.83
CA GLY A 285 -27.06 9.94 7.69
C GLY A 285 -25.98 9.56 6.67
N ASN A 286 -25.40 10.52 5.94
CA ASN A 286 -24.22 10.29 5.11
C ASN A 286 -22.94 10.67 5.88
N THR A 287 -21.94 9.80 5.81
CA THR A 287 -20.57 10.16 6.22
C THR A 287 -19.98 11.17 5.23
N PRO A 288 -18.98 11.97 5.64
CA PRO A 288 -18.32 12.94 4.76
C PRO A 288 -17.81 12.36 3.43
N ASP A 289 -17.28 11.14 3.39
CA ASP A 289 -16.87 10.49 2.13
C ASP A 289 -18.03 10.30 1.15
N ARG A 290 -19.21 9.89 1.66
CA ARG A 290 -20.43 9.67 0.86
C ARG A 290 -21.07 11.00 0.46
N ALA A 291 -21.01 12.00 1.34
CA ALA A 291 -21.54 13.32 1.09
C ALA A 291 -20.70 14.13 0.09
N ASN A 292 -19.40 13.82 -0.09
CA ASN A 292 -18.46 14.66 -0.84
C ASN A 292 -18.98 14.99 -2.25
N GLU A 293 -19.38 14.00 -3.06
CA GLU A 293 -19.91 14.22 -4.42
C GLU A 293 -21.22 15.03 -4.48
N ARG A 294 -21.93 15.17 -3.35
CA ARG A 294 -23.06 16.10 -3.23
C ARG A 294 -22.60 17.50 -2.83
N VAL A 295 -21.64 17.63 -1.90
CA VAL A 295 -21.04 18.93 -1.54
C VAL A 295 -20.33 19.56 -2.74
N LYS A 296 -19.66 18.77 -3.60
CA LYS A 296 -19.08 19.21 -4.89
C LYS A 296 -20.06 19.93 -5.80
N ARG A 297 -21.29 19.41 -5.87
CA ARG A 297 -22.39 19.89 -6.71
C ARG A 297 -23.07 21.11 -6.11
N ASP A 298 -23.35 21.04 -4.81
CA ASP A 298 -24.14 22.05 -4.10
C ASP A 298 -23.27 23.20 -3.54
N PHE A 299 -21.95 23.18 -3.77
CA PHE A 299 -20.98 24.15 -3.22
C PHE A 299 -21.42 25.61 -3.33
N GLU A 300 -21.73 26.10 -4.54
CA GLU A 300 -22.16 27.49 -4.75
C GLU A 300 -23.46 27.84 -3.98
N THR A 301 -24.32 26.85 -3.74
CA THR A 301 -25.56 26.99 -2.94
C THR A 301 -25.28 26.96 -1.42
N LEU A 302 -24.17 26.34 -1.01
CA LEU A 302 -23.70 26.30 0.37
C LEU A 302 -22.83 27.52 0.75
N THR A 303 -22.16 28.15 -0.22
CA THR A 303 -21.25 29.29 0.00
C THR A 303 -21.80 30.64 -0.42
N GLY A 304 -22.90 30.70 -1.18
CA GLY A 304 -23.44 31.94 -1.76
C GLY A 304 -23.80 33.05 -0.76
N SER A 305 -24.05 32.74 0.52
CA SER A 305 -24.31 33.72 1.59
C SER A 305 -23.06 34.17 2.35
N LEU A 306 -21.87 33.64 2.02
CA LEU A 306 -20.64 33.80 2.81
C LEU A 306 -19.56 34.65 2.12
N SER A 307 -19.86 35.17 0.93
CA SER A 307 -18.94 35.96 0.09
C SER A 307 -17.57 35.28 -0.04
N VAL A 308 -17.58 34.03 -0.49
CA VAL A 308 -16.37 33.21 -0.68
C VAL A 308 -15.58 33.73 -1.87
N ASN A 309 -14.33 34.13 -1.62
CA ASN A 309 -13.43 34.60 -2.66
C ASN A 309 -12.90 33.44 -3.52
N GLN A 310 -12.79 33.64 -4.83
CA GLN A 310 -12.10 32.68 -5.70
C GLN A 310 -10.61 32.62 -5.34
N CYS A 311 -10.07 31.40 -5.29
CA CYS A 311 -8.65 31.15 -5.06
C CYS A 311 -7.73 31.89 -6.05
N LYS A 312 -7.01 32.89 -5.55
CA LYS A 312 -5.94 33.58 -6.28
C LYS A 312 -4.75 32.64 -6.47
N ALA A 313 -4.08 32.72 -7.62
CA ALA A 313 -2.84 32.00 -7.84
C ALA A 313 -1.71 32.50 -6.90
N PRO A 314 -0.89 31.61 -6.32
CA PRO A 314 0.21 32.00 -5.43
C PRO A 314 1.34 32.66 -6.22
N SER A 315 2.09 33.55 -5.56
CA SER A 315 3.29 34.19 -6.13
C SER A 315 4.47 33.22 -6.25
N GLU A 316 4.58 32.27 -5.32
CA GLU A 316 5.60 31.22 -5.23
C GLU A 316 5.05 30.08 -4.35
N VAL A 317 5.45 28.82 -4.61
CA VAL A 317 5.17 27.69 -3.70
C VAL A 317 6.40 26.83 -3.43
N LYS A 318 6.62 26.49 -2.15
CA LYS A 318 7.64 25.57 -1.64
C LYS A 318 7.04 24.17 -1.51
N LEU A 319 7.21 23.39 -2.57
CA LEU A 319 6.59 22.06 -2.66
C LEU A 319 7.21 21.07 -1.66
N ASP A 320 6.34 20.25 -1.08
CA ASP A 320 6.69 19.06 -0.32
C ASP A 320 6.62 17.84 -1.23
N ILE A 321 7.78 17.35 -1.64
CA ILE A 321 7.93 16.20 -2.53
C ILE A 321 7.83 14.86 -1.79
N THR A 322 7.65 14.86 -0.47
CA THR A 322 7.46 13.63 0.32
C THR A 322 5.98 13.25 0.46
N LYS A 323 5.07 14.17 0.11
CA LYS A 323 3.62 13.96 0.22
C LYS A 323 3.10 13.10 -0.92
N ILE A 324 2.46 11.99 -0.56
CA ILE A 324 1.75 11.07 -1.45
C ILE A 324 0.35 10.77 -0.89
N PRO A 325 -0.63 10.37 -1.72
CA PRO A 325 -1.94 9.93 -1.25
C PRO A 325 -1.88 8.71 -0.32
N SER A 326 -2.83 8.67 0.61
CA SER A 326 -3.11 7.52 1.49
C SER A 326 -3.25 6.21 0.67
N PRO A 327 -2.83 5.04 1.19
CA PRO A 327 -2.99 3.78 0.47
C PRO A 327 -4.43 3.53 -0.01
N GLY A 328 -4.59 3.27 -1.31
CA GLY A 328 -5.89 3.11 -1.98
C GLY A 328 -6.55 4.40 -2.48
N LYS A 329 -6.03 5.58 -2.12
CA LYS A 329 -6.47 6.89 -2.66
C LYS A 329 -5.62 7.27 -3.88
N ASN A 330 -6.20 8.05 -4.80
CA ASN A 330 -5.52 8.55 -6.00
C ASN A 330 -5.12 10.03 -5.88
N GLU A 331 -5.53 10.73 -4.84
CA GLU A 331 -5.25 12.16 -4.65
C GLU A 331 -5.26 12.50 -3.14
N THR A 332 -4.56 13.58 -2.78
CA THR A 332 -4.41 14.12 -1.42
C THR A 332 -4.11 15.61 -1.50
N LEU A 333 -4.15 16.31 -0.37
CA LEU A 333 -3.82 17.72 -0.27
C LEU A 333 -2.80 17.96 0.86
N TYR A 334 -1.98 19.00 0.70
CA TYR A 334 -1.21 19.59 1.79
C TYR A 334 -1.09 21.10 1.58
N PHE A 335 -0.72 21.85 2.62
CA PHE A 335 -0.55 23.30 2.56
C PHE A 335 0.92 23.74 2.49
N ASP A 336 1.18 24.82 1.77
CA ASP A 336 2.42 25.60 1.84
C ASP A 336 2.10 27.07 2.10
N GLY A 337 2.42 27.53 3.33
CA GLY A 337 1.72 28.68 3.91
C GLY A 337 0.20 28.44 3.87
N ASN A 338 -0.56 29.43 3.39
CA ASN A 338 -2.00 29.31 3.16
C ASN A 338 -2.32 28.80 1.74
N THR A 339 -1.33 28.28 0.98
CA THR A 339 -1.57 27.78 -0.38
C THR A 339 -1.90 26.29 -0.36
N PRO A 340 -3.09 25.85 -0.78
CA PRO A 340 -3.42 24.45 -0.92
C PRO A 340 -2.70 23.86 -2.16
N ILE A 341 -2.01 22.73 -1.97
CA ILE A 341 -1.35 21.97 -3.03
C ILE A 341 -2.05 20.63 -3.19
N LEU A 342 -2.71 20.42 -4.33
CA LEU A 342 -3.20 19.12 -4.75
C LEU A 342 -2.02 18.23 -5.12
N VAL A 343 -1.97 17.01 -4.58
CA VAL A 343 -1.12 15.93 -5.07
C VAL A 343 -2.00 14.85 -5.68
N LYS A 344 -1.75 14.51 -6.94
CA LYS A 344 -2.55 13.53 -7.69
C LYS A 344 -1.69 12.44 -8.29
N LYS A 345 -2.13 11.19 -8.13
CA LYS A 345 -1.54 10.02 -8.78
C LYS A 345 -1.80 10.08 -10.28
N GLU A 346 -0.74 10.18 -11.04
CA GLU A 346 -0.78 9.99 -12.48
C GLU A 346 -0.69 8.49 -12.79
N ASN A 347 -1.41 8.05 -13.83
CA ASN A 347 -1.30 6.69 -14.38
C ASN A 347 -0.83 6.77 -15.85
N PRO A 348 0.46 7.00 -16.14
CA PRO A 348 0.95 7.09 -17.51
C PRO A 348 1.03 5.70 -18.14
N ASN A 349 0.52 5.56 -19.37
CA ASN A 349 0.64 4.34 -20.16
C ASN A 349 2.11 3.98 -20.50
N ASN A 350 3.04 4.91 -20.31
CA ASN A 350 4.43 4.83 -20.76
C ASN A 350 5.44 4.54 -19.64
N ILE A 351 5.01 4.35 -18.38
CA ILE A 351 5.91 3.93 -17.29
C ILE A 351 5.51 2.54 -16.76
N PRO A 352 6.49 1.69 -16.39
CA PRO A 352 6.21 0.41 -15.73
C PRO A 352 5.43 0.59 -14.43
N LYS A 353 4.49 -0.31 -14.14
CA LYS A 353 3.61 -0.26 -12.95
C LYS A 353 4.35 -0.35 -11.60
N VAL A 354 5.65 -0.68 -11.62
CA VAL A 354 6.53 -0.66 -10.44
C VAL A 354 6.98 0.76 -10.05
N PHE A 355 6.70 1.77 -10.88
CA PHE A 355 6.95 3.16 -10.57
C PHE A 355 5.62 3.90 -10.31
N LEU A 356 5.65 4.77 -9.31
CA LEU A 356 4.56 5.69 -8.98
C LEU A 356 4.95 7.09 -9.45
N LYS A 357 4.00 7.83 -10.03
CA LYS A 357 4.15 9.21 -10.47
C LYS A 357 3.04 10.05 -9.84
N TYR A 358 3.42 11.15 -9.21
CA TYR A 358 2.47 12.08 -8.61
C TYR A 358 2.70 13.49 -9.15
N SER A 359 1.64 14.18 -9.58
CA SER A 359 1.70 15.61 -9.88
C SER A 359 1.40 16.43 -8.63
N HIS A 360 2.14 17.52 -8.43
CA HIS A 360 1.94 18.48 -7.34
C HIS A 360 1.52 19.81 -7.98
N ARG A 361 0.32 20.33 -7.66
CA ARG A 361 -0.29 21.50 -8.31
C ARG A 361 -0.98 22.43 -7.31
N PRO A 362 -0.55 23.72 -7.18
CA PRO A 362 -1.33 24.74 -6.52
C PRO A 362 -2.49 25.23 -7.41
N VAL A 363 -3.37 26.08 -6.87
CA VAL A 363 -4.38 26.75 -7.68
C VAL A 363 -3.68 27.71 -8.65
N THR A 364 -3.90 27.55 -9.96
CA THR A 364 -3.22 28.36 -11.00
C THR A 364 -4.04 29.54 -11.50
N GLY A 365 -5.32 29.65 -11.10
CA GLY A 365 -6.28 30.49 -11.81
C GLY A 365 -6.30 30.18 -13.32
N SER A 366 -6.54 31.20 -14.14
CA SER A 366 -6.63 31.08 -15.61
C SER A 366 -5.29 30.84 -16.33
N SER A 367 -4.14 31.11 -15.70
CA SER A 367 -2.82 31.02 -16.38
C SER A 367 -2.41 29.60 -16.75
N ASN A 368 -2.95 28.60 -16.03
CA ASN A 368 -2.47 27.21 -16.03
C ASN A 368 -0.95 27.07 -15.74
N THR A 369 -0.36 28.05 -15.05
CA THR A 369 1.03 28.04 -14.62
C THR A 369 1.19 28.53 -13.18
N PHE A 370 2.31 28.18 -12.56
CA PHE A 370 2.72 28.64 -11.24
C PHE A 370 4.24 28.84 -11.16
N VAL A 371 4.70 29.45 -10.06
CA VAL A 371 6.11 29.63 -9.73
C VAL A 371 6.46 28.67 -8.59
N VAL A 372 7.52 27.89 -8.76
CA VAL A 372 7.99 26.94 -7.74
C VAL A 372 9.27 27.48 -7.11
N SER A 373 9.34 27.44 -5.78
CA SER A 373 10.55 27.79 -5.04
C SER A 373 11.70 26.85 -5.41
N ASN A 374 12.92 27.37 -5.50
CA ASN A 374 14.08 26.48 -5.64
C ASN A 374 14.27 25.62 -4.37
N LYS A 375 13.86 26.11 -3.20
CA LYS A 375 13.92 25.39 -1.91
C LYS A 375 12.63 24.60 -1.72
N LEU A 376 12.74 23.27 -1.70
CA LEU A 376 11.66 22.35 -1.35
C LEU A 376 11.56 22.18 0.17
N LYS A 377 10.53 21.48 0.67
CA LYS A 377 10.50 21.09 2.09
C LYS A 377 11.59 20.04 2.42
N ASP A 378 11.90 19.13 1.49
CA ASP A 378 13.12 18.31 1.48
C ASP A 378 14.05 18.67 0.30
N GLY A 379 15.02 19.56 0.56
CA GLY A 379 16.13 19.85 -0.35
C GLY A 379 15.93 21.08 -1.26
N GLN A 380 16.69 21.12 -2.36
CA GLN A 380 16.73 22.25 -3.30
C GLN A 380 16.79 21.76 -4.76
N ILE A 381 16.26 22.53 -5.72
CA ILE A 381 16.32 22.24 -7.15
C ILE A 381 17.37 23.13 -7.82
N GLY A 382 18.51 22.53 -8.16
CA GLY A 382 19.66 23.20 -8.76
C GLY A 382 20.25 24.31 -7.90
N SER A 383 21.03 25.17 -8.54
CA SER A 383 21.60 26.41 -7.97
C SER A 383 20.83 27.68 -8.39
N MET A 384 19.78 27.54 -9.23
CA MET A 384 18.97 28.65 -9.73
C MET A 384 18.05 29.22 -8.65
N ASN A 385 17.55 30.43 -8.87
CA ASN A 385 16.43 31.03 -8.14
C ASN A 385 15.09 30.35 -8.52
N THR A 386 13.98 30.96 -8.11
CA THR A 386 12.59 30.59 -8.41
C THR A 386 12.34 30.10 -9.84
N ILE A 387 11.64 28.96 -9.95
CA ILE A 387 11.31 28.32 -11.22
C ILE A 387 9.96 28.85 -11.69
N HIS A 388 10.00 29.91 -12.49
CA HIS A 388 8.80 30.51 -13.09
C HIS A 388 8.21 29.67 -14.22
N ASN A 389 6.92 29.86 -14.50
CA ASN A 389 6.18 29.31 -15.63
C ASN A 389 6.08 27.77 -15.64
N VAL A 390 5.95 27.13 -14.47
CA VAL A 390 5.72 25.69 -14.35
C VAL A 390 4.27 25.38 -14.72
N LYS A 391 4.06 24.48 -15.70
CA LYS A 391 2.75 23.90 -16.07
C LYS A 391 2.44 22.62 -15.28
N GLY A 392 3.47 21.88 -14.87
CA GLY A 392 3.33 20.66 -14.09
C GLY A 392 4.62 20.30 -13.37
N PHE A 393 4.49 19.82 -12.14
CA PHE A 393 5.58 19.36 -11.30
C PHE A 393 5.28 17.92 -10.90
N PHE A 394 6.20 17.00 -11.16
CA PHE A 394 6.01 15.56 -10.99
C PHE A 394 7.08 14.99 -10.06
N VAL A 395 6.68 14.13 -9.12
CA VAL A 395 7.59 13.38 -8.25
C VAL A 395 7.38 11.89 -8.50
N TYR A 396 8.47 11.15 -8.55
CA TYR A 396 8.47 9.72 -8.85
C TYR A 396 9.05 8.90 -7.71
N PHE A 397 8.47 7.71 -7.53
CA PHE A 397 8.81 6.75 -6.48
C PHE A 397 8.80 5.33 -7.06
N TRP A 398 9.42 4.38 -6.36
CA TRP A 398 9.29 2.95 -6.65
C TRP A 398 8.19 2.36 -5.75
N THR A 399 7.36 1.44 -6.24
CA THR A 399 6.22 0.89 -5.46
C THR A 399 6.65 0.25 -4.14
N GLU A 400 7.80 -0.44 -4.15
CA GLU A 400 8.35 -1.04 -2.93
C GLU A 400 9.03 -0.01 -2.01
N ASN A 401 9.19 1.26 -2.42
CA ASN A 401 9.68 2.33 -1.53
C ASN A 401 9.10 3.72 -1.87
N ASP A 402 7.78 3.80 -1.80
CA ASP A 402 6.93 4.99 -1.82
C ASP A 402 7.34 6.13 -0.87
N ASN A 403 8.08 5.84 0.20
CA ASN A 403 8.58 6.85 1.14
C ASN A 403 9.85 7.58 0.66
N LEU A 404 10.44 7.20 -0.48
CA LEU A 404 11.68 7.79 -0.99
C LEU A 404 11.53 8.31 -2.44
N PRO A 405 11.41 9.63 -2.66
CA PRO A 405 11.47 10.21 -3.99
C PRO A 405 12.76 9.80 -4.72
N ILE A 406 12.65 9.32 -5.96
CA ILE A 406 13.80 8.92 -6.80
C ILE A 406 14.06 9.91 -7.94
N LEU A 407 13.04 10.56 -8.48
CA LEU A 407 13.16 11.52 -9.57
C LEU A 407 12.17 12.68 -9.37
N VAL A 408 12.52 13.86 -9.87
CA VAL A 408 11.62 15.02 -10.01
C VAL A 408 11.58 15.42 -11.48
N GLY A 409 10.39 15.63 -12.04
CA GLY A 409 10.18 16.08 -13.41
C GLY A 409 9.42 17.40 -13.45
N ILE A 410 9.95 18.42 -14.15
CA ILE A 410 9.33 19.75 -14.24
C ILE A 410 8.96 20.02 -15.69
N LYS A 411 7.68 20.31 -15.96
CA LYS A 411 7.19 20.77 -17.27
C LYS A 411 6.87 22.26 -17.20
N LYS A 412 7.46 23.06 -18.10
CA LYS A 412 7.24 24.52 -18.18
C LYS A 412 6.30 24.89 -19.33
N SER A 413 5.89 26.17 -19.39
CA SER A 413 5.15 26.70 -20.54
C SER A 413 5.98 26.70 -21.82
N SER A 414 7.27 27.03 -21.69
CA SER A 414 8.35 26.89 -22.65
C SER A 414 9.69 26.80 -21.88
N TRP A 415 10.64 26.05 -22.41
CA TRP A 415 12.05 26.05 -21.99
C TRP A 415 12.88 26.96 -22.92
N GLN A 416 14.10 27.33 -22.50
CA GLN A 416 15.01 28.16 -23.32
C GLN A 416 15.45 27.49 -24.63
N ASP A 417 15.34 26.16 -24.72
CA ASP A 417 15.56 25.34 -25.92
C ASP A 417 14.28 25.13 -26.74
N GLY A 418 13.17 25.78 -26.38
CA GLY A 418 11.87 25.66 -27.05
C GLY A 418 11.11 24.37 -26.76
N SER A 419 11.66 23.43 -25.98
CA SER A 419 10.96 22.18 -25.66
C SER A 419 9.75 22.40 -24.73
N ASP A 420 8.71 21.58 -24.89
CA ASP A 420 7.57 21.50 -23.98
C ASP A 420 7.69 20.31 -22.99
N GLN A 421 8.73 19.49 -23.12
CA GLN A 421 8.87 18.24 -22.39
C GLN A 421 9.27 18.46 -20.91
N PRO A 422 8.98 17.51 -20.01
CA PRO A 422 9.50 17.57 -18.66
C PRO A 422 11.03 17.46 -18.66
N LYS A 423 11.70 18.34 -17.91
CA LYS A 423 13.12 18.14 -17.56
C LYS A 423 13.21 17.38 -16.25
N TYR A 424 14.07 16.38 -16.22
CA TYR A 424 14.27 15.50 -15.08
C TYR A 424 15.44 15.96 -14.21
N TYR A 425 15.29 15.76 -12.91
CA TYR A 425 16.22 16.16 -11.87
C TYR A 425 16.36 15.00 -10.87
N SER A 426 17.58 14.75 -10.40
CA SER A 426 17.90 13.68 -9.45
C SER A 426 18.81 14.17 -8.31
N LYS A 427 18.73 13.50 -7.15
CA LYS A 427 19.64 13.71 -6.02
C LYS A 427 20.97 13.00 -6.28
N GLY A 428 22.08 13.70 -6.10
CA GLY A 428 23.42 13.11 -6.28
C GLY A 428 23.81 12.10 -5.20
N ASN A 429 24.72 11.19 -5.51
CA ASN A 429 25.22 10.12 -4.61
C ASN A 429 26.32 10.57 -3.62
N SER A 430 26.73 11.84 -3.64
CA SER A 430 27.75 12.43 -2.76
C SER A 430 27.13 13.44 -1.77
N GLY A 431 27.94 14.27 -1.10
CA GLY A 431 27.50 15.24 -0.06
C GLY A 431 26.45 16.28 -0.50
N TYR A 432 26.14 16.36 -1.80
CA TYR A 432 25.06 17.16 -2.38
C TYR A 432 23.72 16.41 -2.45
N SER A 433 23.50 15.41 -1.60
CA SER A 433 22.28 14.58 -1.54
C SER A 433 20.99 15.37 -1.23
N HIS A 434 21.10 16.64 -0.84
CA HIS A 434 19.98 17.57 -0.67
C HIS A 434 19.63 18.34 -1.96
N ILE A 435 20.45 18.27 -3.03
CA ILE A 435 20.24 19.01 -4.28
C ILE A 435 19.75 18.07 -5.39
N TRP A 436 18.58 18.39 -5.95
CA TRP A 436 18.03 17.85 -7.18
C TRP A 436 18.64 18.59 -8.39
N THR A 437 19.44 17.92 -9.21
CA THR A 437 20.10 18.51 -10.39
C THR A 437 19.80 17.70 -11.66
N PRO A 438 19.67 18.33 -12.85
CA PRO A 438 19.48 17.58 -14.09
C PRO A 438 20.76 16.90 -14.57
N THR A 439 21.94 17.26 -14.03
CA THR A 439 23.26 16.79 -14.52
C THR A 439 23.37 15.26 -14.60
N TRP A 440 22.92 14.54 -13.56
CA TRP A 440 23.10 13.08 -13.49
C TRP A 440 22.12 12.28 -14.36
N VAL A 441 21.04 12.90 -14.82
CA VAL A 441 20.00 12.29 -15.70
C VAL A 441 19.90 13.00 -17.05
N SER A 442 20.90 13.82 -17.40
CA SER A 442 20.94 14.59 -18.64
C SER A 442 20.97 13.66 -19.85
N GLY A 443 20.05 13.87 -20.80
CA GLY A 443 19.94 13.03 -21.99
C GLY A 443 19.44 11.59 -21.74
N MET A 444 18.98 11.26 -20.53
CA MET A 444 18.23 10.02 -20.27
C MET A 444 16.76 10.18 -20.65
N SER A 445 16.09 9.09 -21.05
CA SER A 445 14.62 9.06 -21.09
C SER A 445 14.03 8.98 -19.66
N GLU A 446 12.72 9.24 -19.53
CA GLU A 446 12.00 9.14 -18.25
C GLU A 446 12.25 7.78 -17.56
N LEU A 447 12.17 6.68 -18.31
CA LEU A 447 12.39 5.33 -17.78
C LEU A 447 13.87 5.06 -17.44
N GLN A 448 14.81 5.49 -18.27
CA GLN A 448 16.25 5.33 -18.00
C GLN A 448 16.67 6.08 -16.72
N ALA A 449 16.14 7.29 -16.52
CA ALA A 449 16.35 8.07 -15.32
C ALA A 449 15.70 7.43 -14.07
N LEU A 450 14.53 6.78 -14.22
CA LEU A 450 13.90 6.02 -13.14
C LEU A 450 14.73 4.80 -12.73
N ASP A 451 15.20 3.98 -13.67
CA ASP A 451 16.00 2.79 -13.35
C ASP A 451 17.38 3.13 -12.74
N ASP A 452 18.09 4.15 -13.27
CA ASP A 452 19.35 4.64 -12.68
C ASP A 452 19.17 5.12 -11.24
N GLN A 453 18.13 5.93 -10.99
CA GLN A 453 17.88 6.48 -9.67
C GLN A 453 17.32 5.46 -8.70
N ASN A 454 16.55 4.47 -9.17
CA ASN A 454 16.11 3.36 -8.33
C ASN A 454 17.29 2.45 -7.93
N CYS A 455 18.25 2.23 -8.83
CA CYS A 455 19.52 1.57 -8.50
C CYS A 455 20.29 2.37 -7.45
N SER A 456 20.47 3.67 -7.67
CA SER A 456 21.27 4.54 -6.80
C SER A 456 20.67 4.68 -5.39
N ARG A 457 19.34 4.83 -5.29
CA ARG A 457 18.63 5.25 -4.07
C ARG A 457 17.93 4.11 -3.33
N ASN A 458 17.43 3.09 -4.03
CA ASN A 458 16.75 1.92 -3.46
C ASN A 458 17.50 0.60 -3.65
N TYR A 459 18.66 0.63 -4.31
CA TYR A 459 19.49 -0.54 -4.63
C TYR A 459 18.79 -1.55 -5.56
N ALA A 460 17.79 -1.09 -6.32
CA ALA A 460 16.95 -1.92 -7.18
C ALA A 460 17.29 -1.70 -8.67
N ILE A 461 17.65 -2.77 -9.38
CA ILE A 461 18.00 -2.75 -10.81
C ILE A 461 16.93 -3.43 -11.67
N PRO A 462 16.70 -3.01 -12.92
CA PRO A 462 15.94 -3.82 -13.87
C PRO A 462 16.75 -5.07 -14.25
N PHE A 463 16.05 -6.15 -14.61
CA PHE A 463 16.65 -7.41 -15.06
C PHE A 463 16.02 -7.84 -16.39
N GLU A 464 16.82 -7.92 -17.45
CA GLU A 464 16.39 -8.54 -18.72
C GLU A 464 16.64 -10.05 -18.66
N ILE A 465 15.75 -10.84 -19.26
CA ILE A 465 15.83 -12.29 -19.32
C ILE A 465 16.68 -12.79 -20.51
N THR A 466 16.67 -12.12 -21.67
CA THR A 466 17.38 -12.59 -22.89
C THR A 466 18.88 -12.29 -22.91
N ASP A 467 19.29 -11.09 -22.47
CA ASP A 467 20.67 -10.78 -22.12
C ASP A 467 20.71 -10.07 -20.75
N PRO A 468 20.89 -10.83 -19.65
CA PRO A 468 21.04 -10.26 -18.33
C PRO A 468 22.37 -9.50 -18.12
N THR A 469 23.34 -9.63 -19.03
CA THR A 469 24.69 -9.07 -18.87
C THR A 469 24.90 -7.73 -19.56
N ASP A 470 24.10 -7.40 -20.58
CA ASP A 470 24.10 -6.08 -21.22
C ASP A 470 23.01 -5.13 -20.66
N PRO A 471 23.40 -4.05 -19.95
CA PRO A 471 22.45 -3.04 -19.49
C PRO A 471 22.10 -1.98 -20.56
N SER A 472 22.58 -2.05 -21.81
CA SER A 472 22.35 -1.02 -22.85
C SER A 472 20.86 -0.76 -23.15
N GLN A 473 20.03 -1.80 -23.08
CA GLN A 473 18.56 -1.71 -23.16
C GLN A 473 17.94 -0.81 -22.07
N PHE A 474 18.58 -0.69 -20.91
CA PHE A 474 18.16 0.17 -19.80
C PHE A 474 18.88 1.52 -19.78
N LEU A 475 19.92 1.71 -20.60
CA LEU A 475 20.85 2.84 -20.52
C LEU A 475 21.42 3.19 -21.90
N SER A 476 21.15 4.39 -22.41
CA SER A 476 21.75 4.83 -23.68
C SER A 476 23.29 4.79 -23.60
N ASN A 477 23.96 4.49 -24.72
CA ASN A 477 25.42 4.36 -24.78
C ASN A 477 26.19 5.63 -24.34
N LYS A 478 25.53 6.79 -24.27
CA LYS A 478 26.11 8.05 -23.79
C LYS A 478 26.00 8.24 -22.26
N ASN A 479 25.14 7.48 -21.59
CA ASN A 479 24.73 7.71 -20.21
C ASN A 479 25.18 6.54 -19.32
N GLU A 480 26.35 6.68 -18.70
CA GLU A 480 26.94 5.66 -17.85
C GLU A 480 26.32 5.68 -16.44
N SER A 481 25.24 4.91 -16.21
CA SER A 481 24.83 4.61 -14.83
C SER A 481 25.91 3.78 -14.15
N ALA A 482 26.78 4.42 -13.37
CA ALA A 482 27.78 3.75 -12.55
C ALA A 482 27.13 2.79 -11.53
N CYS A 483 25.87 3.02 -11.17
CA CYS A 483 25.16 2.10 -10.30
C CYS A 483 24.90 0.75 -11.01
N ILE A 484 24.30 0.78 -12.20
CA ILE A 484 23.94 -0.45 -12.94
C ILE A 484 25.19 -1.06 -13.62
N LYS A 485 25.99 -0.27 -14.34
CA LYS A 485 27.12 -0.76 -15.15
C LYS A 485 28.31 -1.29 -14.33
N THR A 486 28.55 -0.78 -13.12
CA THR A 486 29.72 -1.18 -12.30
C THR A 486 29.33 -1.68 -10.92
N THR A 487 28.54 -0.91 -10.17
CA THR A 487 28.26 -1.18 -8.74
C THR A 487 27.38 -2.41 -8.52
N ARG A 488 26.42 -2.64 -9.43
CA ARG A 488 25.43 -3.73 -9.42
C ARG A 488 25.42 -4.54 -10.71
N ARG A 489 26.56 -4.54 -11.39
CA ARG A 489 26.77 -5.23 -12.65
C ARG A 489 26.41 -6.72 -12.52
N ILE A 490 25.63 -7.22 -13.46
CA ILE A 490 25.34 -8.64 -13.61
C ILE A 490 26.45 -9.28 -14.46
N THR A 491 26.87 -10.48 -14.08
CA THR A 491 27.93 -11.26 -14.76
C THR A 491 27.52 -12.72 -14.87
N GLU A 492 27.94 -13.43 -15.92
CA GLU A 492 27.68 -14.87 -16.02
C GLU A 492 28.56 -15.66 -15.03
N SER A 493 27.96 -16.64 -14.34
CA SER A 493 28.62 -17.53 -13.41
C SER A 493 29.45 -18.57 -14.16
N LYS A 494 30.73 -18.71 -13.80
CA LYS A 494 31.60 -19.78 -14.32
C LYS A 494 31.16 -21.19 -13.91
N SER A 495 30.26 -21.31 -12.93
CA SER A 495 29.71 -22.59 -12.45
C SER A 495 28.21 -22.65 -12.72
N GLN A 496 27.80 -23.47 -13.68
CA GLN A 496 26.40 -23.66 -14.06
C GLN A 496 25.93 -25.08 -13.65
N PRO A 497 24.77 -25.24 -13.00
CA PRO A 497 24.26 -26.55 -12.61
C PRO A 497 23.73 -27.29 -13.84
N SER A 498 24.21 -28.53 -14.08
CA SER A 498 23.76 -29.33 -15.22
C SER A 498 22.39 -29.96 -14.95
N VAL A 499 21.36 -29.51 -15.67
CA VAL A 499 20.01 -30.10 -15.63
C VAL A 499 19.79 -30.90 -16.92
N PRO A 500 19.65 -32.25 -16.87
CA PRO A 500 19.60 -33.07 -18.08
C PRO A 500 18.47 -32.71 -19.06
N GLY A 501 18.85 -32.28 -20.27
CA GLY A 501 17.93 -31.87 -21.34
C GLY A 501 17.57 -30.37 -21.36
N TYR A 502 18.10 -29.59 -20.41
CA TYR A 502 17.83 -28.16 -20.28
C TYR A 502 19.14 -27.35 -20.28
N THR A 503 19.05 -26.08 -20.68
CA THR A 503 20.13 -25.10 -20.51
C THR A 503 19.85 -24.32 -19.23
N VAL A 504 20.86 -24.14 -18.38
CA VAL A 504 20.75 -23.31 -17.18
C VAL A 504 21.89 -22.31 -17.15
N GLN A 505 21.57 -21.04 -17.37
CA GLN A 505 22.53 -19.95 -17.20
C GLN A 505 22.37 -19.40 -15.80
N GLU A 506 23.43 -19.46 -14.99
CA GLU A 506 23.51 -18.81 -13.69
C GLU A 506 24.23 -17.48 -13.85
N TYR A 507 23.66 -16.41 -13.28
CA TYR A 507 24.20 -15.06 -13.27
C TYR A 507 24.45 -14.61 -11.84
N ILE A 508 25.54 -13.88 -11.61
CA ILE A 508 25.93 -13.30 -10.33
C ILE A 508 25.70 -11.79 -10.40
N ILE A 509 25.01 -11.26 -9.40
CA ILE A 509 24.83 -9.81 -9.23
C ILE A 509 25.96 -9.30 -8.35
N ASN A 510 26.79 -8.41 -8.87
CA ASN A 510 27.84 -7.78 -8.07
C ASN A 510 27.22 -6.95 -6.95
N ARG A 511 27.85 -7.02 -5.76
CA ARG A 511 27.43 -6.38 -4.50
C ARG A 511 26.08 -6.91 -3.94
N GLY A 512 26.17 -7.57 -2.78
CA GLY A 512 25.00 -8.03 -2.02
C GLY A 512 24.08 -6.90 -1.56
N GLY A 513 22.83 -7.24 -1.22
CA GLY A 513 21.79 -6.27 -0.86
C GLY A 513 21.10 -5.60 -2.06
N THR A 514 21.44 -6.01 -3.29
CA THR A 514 20.76 -5.58 -4.52
C THR A 514 19.36 -6.18 -4.61
N ARG A 515 18.41 -5.42 -5.17
CA ARG A 515 17.01 -5.81 -5.41
C ARG A 515 16.74 -5.75 -6.92
N ILE A 516 15.64 -6.33 -7.37
CA ILE A 516 15.19 -6.19 -8.77
C ILE A 516 13.98 -5.25 -8.80
N SER A 517 14.03 -4.21 -9.64
CA SER A 517 12.96 -3.20 -9.76
C SER A 517 11.81 -3.68 -10.64
N ARG A 518 12.15 -4.31 -11.78
CA ARG A 518 11.27 -4.87 -12.80
C ARG A 518 12.03 -5.94 -13.60
N VAL A 519 11.29 -6.80 -14.29
CA VAL A 519 11.85 -7.87 -15.12
C VAL A 519 11.33 -7.71 -16.54
N THR A 520 12.22 -7.72 -17.53
CA THR A 520 11.88 -7.59 -18.96
C THR A 520 12.21 -8.86 -19.75
N HIS A 521 11.52 -9.03 -20.88
CA HIS A 521 11.85 -10.01 -21.91
C HIS A 521 11.89 -9.31 -23.27
N ASN A 522 13.05 -9.32 -23.94
CA ASN A 522 13.33 -8.54 -25.15
C ASN A 522 12.99 -7.04 -24.98
N GLY A 523 13.37 -6.44 -23.84
CA GLY A 523 13.15 -5.03 -23.54
C GLY A 523 11.71 -4.64 -23.20
N LYS A 524 10.75 -5.57 -23.22
CA LYS A 524 9.36 -5.37 -22.79
C LYS A 524 9.17 -5.81 -21.34
N ASP A 525 8.46 -5.02 -20.53
CA ASP A 525 8.13 -5.42 -19.15
C ASP A 525 7.28 -6.69 -19.11
N THR A 526 7.67 -7.61 -18.23
CA THR A 526 6.92 -8.83 -17.92
C THR A 526 5.85 -8.57 -16.86
N THR A 527 4.90 -9.51 -16.74
CA THR A 527 3.86 -9.53 -15.71
C THR A 527 3.95 -10.82 -14.89
N GLY A 528 3.60 -10.75 -13.60
CA GLY A 528 3.61 -11.91 -12.70
C GLY A 528 4.96 -12.23 -12.05
N VAL A 529 6.06 -11.57 -12.43
CA VAL A 529 7.33 -11.60 -11.69
C VAL A 529 7.34 -10.47 -10.66
N THR A 530 7.00 -10.78 -9.42
CA THR A 530 6.99 -9.82 -8.30
C THR A 530 7.86 -10.30 -7.15
N LEU A 531 8.80 -9.44 -6.73
CA LEU A 531 9.72 -9.65 -5.62
C LEU A 531 9.40 -8.60 -4.56
N ALA A 532 9.41 -8.99 -3.27
CA ALA A 532 9.00 -8.07 -2.21
C ALA A 532 10.12 -7.08 -1.87
N LYS A 533 9.77 -5.91 -1.31
CA LYS A 533 10.67 -4.87 -0.76
C LYS A 533 11.95 -5.37 -0.09
N ASN A 534 11.93 -6.52 0.59
CA ASN A 534 13.05 -7.06 1.35
C ASN A 534 13.78 -8.24 0.66
N ASP A 535 13.28 -8.75 -0.48
CA ASP A 535 13.99 -9.77 -1.26
C ASP A 535 15.23 -9.14 -1.90
N THR A 536 16.42 -9.52 -1.42
CA THR A 536 17.70 -9.06 -1.97
C THR A 536 18.39 -10.20 -2.70
N VAL A 537 18.59 -10.03 -4.01
CA VAL A 537 19.05 -11.06 -4.93
C VAL A 537 20.58 -11.02 -5.04
N SER A 538 21.21 -12.18 -4.97
CA SER A 538 22.68 -12.35 -5.16
C SER A 538 23.02 -13.10 -6.45
N LYS A 539 22.14 -14.01 -6.88
CA LYS A 539 22.24 -14.73 -8.15
C LYS A 539 20.87 -14.86 -8.81
N VAL A 540 20.86 -15.02 -10.13
CA VAL A 540 19.67 -15.40 -10.90
C VAL A 540 20.00 -16.63 -11.73
N ARG A 541 19.10 -17.62 -11.84
CA ARG A 541 19.23 -18.70 -12.81
C ARG A 541 18.09 -18.65 -13.81
N VAL A 542 18.43 -18.78 -15.09
CA VAL A 542 17.51 -18.77 -16.21
C VAL A 542 17.52 -20.16 -16.84
N TYR A 543 16.35 -20.80 -16.91
CA TYR A 543 16.19 -22.18 -17.37
C TYR A 543 15.47 -22.20 -18.72
N SER A 544 16.12 -22.70 -19.77
CA SER A 544 15.57 -22.76 -21.13
C SER A 544 15.76 -24.15 -21.76
N HIS A 545 15.10 -24.42 -22.88
CA HIS A 545 15.30 -25.64 -23.66
C HIS A 545 15.41 -25.31 -25.14
N LYS A 546 16.36 -25.95 -25.83
CA LYS A 546 16.43 -25.87 -27.30
C LYS A 546 15.22 -26.60 -27.92
N PRO A 547 14.69 -26.13 -29.06
CA PRO A 547 15.17 -25.00 -29.87
C PRO A 547 14.65 -23.62 -29.41
N THR A 548 13.82 -23.52 -28.36
CA THR A 548 13.26 -22.23 -27.94
C THR A 548 14.31 -21.30 -27.32
N SER A 549 14.25 -20.02 -27.65
CA SER A 549 15.03 -18.96 -26.99
C SER A 549 14.37 -18.46 -25.70
N ILE A 550 13.13 -18.86 -25.42
CA ILE A 550 12.25 -18.26 -24.40
C ILE A 550 12.29 -19.11 -23.12
N PRO A 551 12.89 -18.61 -22.03
CA PRO A 551 13.06 -19.40 -20.81
C PRO A 551 11.74 -19.89 -20.23
N LEU A 552 11.78 -21.12 -19.72
CA LEU A 552 10.66 -21.78 -19.05
C LEU A 552 10.49 -21.27 -17.62
N MET A 553 11.62 -20.96 -16.96
CA MET A 553 11.66 -20.69 -15.53
C MET A 553 12.82 -19.76 -15.19
N VAL A 554 12.64 -18.95 -14.14
CA VAL A 554 13.67 -18.08 -13.56
C VAL A 554 13.66 -18.24 -12.04
N GLU A 555 14.85 -18.38 -11.46
CA GLU A 555 15.09 -18.45 -10.01
C GLU A 555 15.88 -17.21 -9.57
N PHE A 556 15.31 -16.40 -8.67
CA PHE A 556 16.02 -15.31 -8.00
C PHE A 556 16.48 -15.79 -6.63
N ILE A 557 17.79 -15.92 -6.43
CA ILE A 557 18.41 -16.51 -5.24
C ILE A 557 18.79 -15.41 -4.25
N ASN A 558 18.25 -15.46 -3.03
CA ASN A 558 18.47 -14.42 -2.05
C ASN A 558 19.92 -14.41 -1.53
N ASN A 559 20.38 -13.24 -1.08
CA ASN A 559 21.70 -13.07 -0.46
C ASN A 559 21.83 -13.97 0.79
N GLY A 560 22.97 -14.65 0.93
CA GLY A 560 23.18 -15.66 1.97
C GLY A 560 22.54 -17.03 1.68
N GLY A 561 21.84 -17.22 0.56
CA GLY A 561 21.33 -18.52 0.12
C GLY A 561 20.15 -19.09 0.93
N SER A 562 19.57 -18.31 1.85
CA SER A 562 18.49 -18.75 2.76
C SER A 562 17.10 -18.86 2.10
N GLY A 563 17.04 -18.87 0.77
CA GLY A 563 15.81 -19.06 -0.01
C GLY A 563 15.93 -18.54 -1.44
N SER A 564 15.06 -19.04 -2.32
CA SER A 564 14.94 -18.60 -3.71
C SER A 564 13.48 -18.33 -4.07
N LYS A 565 13.25 -17.32 -4.93
CA LYS A 565 11.93 -17.02 -5.52
C LYS A 565 11.89 -17.56 -6.94
N TRP A 566 10.88 -18.35 -7.24
CA TRP A 566 10.77 -19.12 -8.49
C TRP A 566 9.59 -18.65 -9.32
N PHE A 567 9.81 -18.39 -10.60
CA PHE A 567 8.80 -17.95 -11.55
C PHE A 567 8.86 -18.75 -12.84
N TYR A 568 7.72 -19.14 -13.40
CA TYR A 568 7.63 -19.89 -14.66
C TYR A 568 6.89 -19.08 -15.74
N SER A 569 7.33 -19.23 -17.00
CA SER A 569 6.70 -18.65 -18.18
C SER A 569 5.38 -19.36 -18.47
N LYS A 570 4.32 -18.58 -18.70
CA LYS A 570 2.97 -19.08 -19.04
C LYS A 570 2.65 -18.96 -20.53
N ASP A 571 3.32 -18.06 -21.24
CA ASP A 571 3.04 -17.71 -22.63
C ASP A 571 4.26 -17.93 -23.55
N LYS A 572 4.02 -17.95 -24.86
CA LYS A 572 5.06 -18.22 -25.89
C LYS A 572 5.82 -16.95 -26.29
N GLU A 573 5.64 -15.88 -25.53
CA GLU A 573 6.20 -14.57 -25.72
C GLU A 573 7.19 -14.21 -24.60
N GLY A 574 7.19 -14.97 -23.49
CA GLY A 574 8.00 -14.72 -22.30
C GLY A 574 7.54 -13.51 -21.47
N LEU A 575 6.31 -13.04 -21.67
CA LEU A 575 5.80 -11.79 -21.08
C LEU A 575 4.92 -12.03 -19.84
N THR A 576 4.26 -13.19 -19.74
CA THR A 576 3.38 -13.54 -18.61
C THR A 576 3.96 -14.68 -17.80
N TRP A 577 4.10 -14.47 -16.50
CA TRP A 577 4.74 -15.41 -15.57
C TRP A 577 3.79 -15.82 -14.43
N GLY A 578 4.09 -16.92 -13.76
CA GLY A 578 3.49 -17.32 -12.50
C GLY A 578 4.55 -17.65 -11.45
N THR A 579 4.24 -17.46 -10.18
CA THR A 579 5.10 -17.87 -9.06
C THR A 579 4.96 -19.37 -8.79
N LEU A 580 6.06 -20.04 -8.46
CA LEU A 580 6.03 -21.37 -7.84
C LEU A 580 6.23 -21.24 -6.32
N SER A 581 5.31 -21.79 -5.54
CA SER A 581 5.35 -21.81 -4.08
C SER A 581 5.33 -23.25 -3.55
N GLY A 582 5.98 -23.49 -2.41
CA GLY A 582 6.02 -24.79 -1.71
C GLY A 582 6.90 -25.88 -2.36
N ILE A 583 6.81 -26.07 -3.68
CA ILE A 583 7.46 -27.18 -4.41
C ILE A 583 8.99 -27.03 -4.48
N SER A 584 9.49 -25.79 -4.51
CA SER A 584 10.91 -25.48 -4.77
C SER A 584 11.91 -26.06 -3.77
N ASN A 585 11.47 -26.42 -2.55
CA ASN A 585 12.31 -27.07 -1.54
C ASN A 585 12.89 -28.41 -2.01
N GLY A 586 12.26 -29.08 -2.99
CA GLY A 586 12.75 -30.33 -3.56
C GLY A 586 13.71 -30.18 -4.75
N PHE A 587 13.88 -28.99 -5.32
CA PHE A 587 14.57 -28.79 -6.61
C PHE A 587 16.10 -28.96 -6.55
N TYR A 588 16.71 -28.81 -5.37
CA TYR A 588 18.16 -28.86 -5.18
C TYR A 588 18.56 -29.65 -3.95
N LYS A 589 19.59 -30.49 -4.07
CA LYS A 589 20.29 -31.16 -2.97
C LYS A 589 21.69 -30.59 -2.86
N GLY A 590 21.85 -29.50 -2.11
CA GLY A 590 23.04 -28.65 -2.19
C GLY A 590 23.07 -27.93 -3.54
N ASN A 591 24.20 -27.99 -4.26
CA ASN A 591 24.31 -27.40 -5.60
C ASN A 591 23.81 -28.33 -6.73
N TYR A 592 23.41 -29.57 -6.42
CA TYR A 592 22.99 -30.55 -7.42
C TYR A 592 21.49 -30.46 -7.67
N PRO A 593 21.03 -30.26 -8.91
CA PRO A 593 19.61 -30.28 -9.24
C PRO A 593 19.05 -31.68 -9.09
N THR A 594 17.78 -31.79 -8.71
CA THR A 594 17.07 -33.06 -8.55
C THR A 594 16.21 -33.39 -9.78
N ASP A 595 15.65 -34.60 -9.82
CA ASP A 595 14.60 -34.90 -10.79
C ASP A 595 13.37 -33.99 -10.59
N GLU A 596 13.02 -33.58 -9.36
CA GLU A 596 11.84 -32.72 -9.12
C GLU A 596 11.87 -31.42 -9.92
N LEU A 597 13.04 -30.75 -9.96
CA LEU A 597 13.26 -29.58 -10.82
C LEU A 597 13.02 -29.91 -12.30
N THR A 598 13.50 -31.08 -12.71
CA THR A 598 13.41 -31.56 -14.10
C THR A 598 11.96 -31.94 -14.47
N ARG A 599 11.19 -32.54 -13.56
CA ARG A 599 9.75 -32.81 -13.71
C ARG A 599 8.94 -31.52 -13.80
N GLN A 600 9.30 -30.49 -13.02
CA GLN A 600 8.64 -29.19 -13.11
C GLN A 600 8.90 -28.54 -14.48
N LEU A 601 10.13 -28.61 -14.99
CA LEU A 601 10.48 -28.11 -16.33
C LEU A 601 9.80 -28.92 -17.46
N ASP A 602 9.66 -30.25 -17.30
CA ASP A 602 8.83 -31.07 -18.21
C ASP A 602 7.37 -30.58 -18.20
N GLY A 603 6.82 -30.33 -17.00
CA GLY A 603 5.46 -29.87 -16.80
C GLY A 603 5.17 -28.51 -17.44
N ILE A 604 6.11 -27.55 -17.33
CA ILE A 604 5.99 -26.23 -17.95
C ILE A 604 6.01 -26.35 -19.48
N ARG A 605 6.93 -27.12 -20.09
CA ARG A 605 6.92 -27.40 -21.55
C ARG A 605 5.62 -28.05 -22.01
N CYS A 606 5.10 -29.00 -21.22
CA CYS A 606 3.87 -29.70 -21.55
C CYS A 606 2.64 -28.78 -21.54
N VAL A 607 2.56 -27.83 -20.60
CA VAL A 607 1.44 -26.86 -20.52
C VAL A 607 1.59 -25.72 -21.54
N ARG A 608 2.80 -25.15 -21.65
CA ARG A 608 3.07 -23.97 -22.48
C ARG A 608 3.18 -24.32 -23.96
N ASP A 609 3.96 -25.34 -24.28
CA ASP A 609 4.43 -25.61 -25.65
C ASP A 609 3.74 -26.81 -26.32
N ASN A 610 2.95 -27.58 -25.54
CA ASN A 610 2.37 -28.87 -25.88
C ASN A 610 3.43 -29.94 -26.24
N GLU A 611 4.58 -29.88 -25.56
CA GLU A 611 5.69 -30.81 -25.70
C GLU A 611 5.76 -31.74 -24.48
N VAL A 612 5.51 -33.04 -24.68
CA VAL A 612 5.44 -34.04 -23.58
C VAL A 612 6.74 -34.82 -23.44
N THR A 613 7.32 -34.85 -22.25
CA THR A 613 8.37 -35.82 -21.90
C THR A 613 7.71 -37.17 -21.59
N LEU A 614 7.91 -38.15 -22.47
CA LEU A 614 7.30 -39.48 -22.36
C LEU A 614 8.00 -40.32 -21.28
N ASP A 615 7.22 -40.97 -20.43
CA ASP A 615 7.69 -41.84 -19.35
C ASP A 615 7.46 -43.31 -19.71
N LEU A 616 8.54 -44.01 -20.06
CA LEU A 616 8.59 -45.45 -20.39
C LEU A 616 9.11 -46.26 -19.18
N SER A 617 8.71 -45.89 -17.97
CA SER A 617 8.89 -46.72 -16.79
C SER A 617 7.82 -47.79 -16.75
N TYR A 618 8.20 -49.04 -16.42
CA TYR A 618 7.23 -50.13 -16.29
C TYR A 618 6.10 -49.79 -15.33
N ALA A 619 6.39 -49.14 -14.19
CA ALA A 619 5.40 -48.71 -13.21
C ALA A 619 4.37 -47.68 -13.74
N VAL A 620 4.70 -46.93 -14.80
CA VAL A 620 3.73 -46.06 -15.50
C VAL A 620 2.98 -46.89 -16.53
N SER A 621 3.69 -47.57 -17.42
CA SER A 621 3.09 -48.38 -18.51
C SER A 621 2.11 -49.43 -18.00
N SER A 622 2.46 -50.15 -16.92
CA SER A 622 1.66 -51.26 -16.38
C SER A 622 0.30 -50.84 -15.84
N THR A 623 0.11 -49.55 -15.48
CA THR A 623 -1.21 -49.04 -15.07
C THR A 623 -2.20 -48.95 -16.23
N GLN A 624 -1.69 -48.81 -17.47
CA GLN A 624 -2.46 -48.43 -18.67
C GLN A 624 -3.26 -47.12 -18.50
N ALA A 625 -2.96 -46.32 -17.47
CA ALA A 625 -3.56 -45.02 -17.31
C ALA A 625 -3.01 -44.06 -18.39
N PRO A 626 -3.87 -43.32 -19.11
CA PRO A 626 -3.40 -42.23 -19.95
C PRO A 626 -2.80 -41.14 -19.05
N TYR A 627 -1.74 -40.49 -19.52
CA TYR A 627 -1.00 -39.49 -18.73
C TYR A 627 -0.60 -38.28 -19.58
N CYS A 628 0.01 -37.29 -18.94
CA CYS A 628 0.39 -36.02 -19.54
C CYS A 628 1.53 -35.41 -18.70
N CYS A 629 1.27 -34.29 -18.04
CA CYS A 629 2.02 -33.82 -16.87
C CYS A 629 1.07 -33.61 -15.68
N ASN A 630 1.62 -33.45 -14.48
CA ASN A 630 0.85 -33.29 -13.22
C ASN A 630 -0.18 -32.14 -13.27
N SER A 631 0.01 -31.14 -14.14
CA SER A 631 -0.89 -30.00 -14.31
C SER A 631 -2.20 -30.32 -15.02
N HIS A 632 -2.33 -31.48 -15.66
CA HIS A 632 -3.51 -31.86 -16.47
C HIS A 632 -4.44 -32.88 -15.81
N ASN A 633 -4.27 -33.14 -14.50
CA ASN A 633 -4.96 -34.19 -13.75
C ASN A 633 -6.49 -33.98 -13.55
N THR A 634 -7.09 -32.92 -14.10
CA THR A 634 -8.49 -32.50 -13.79
C THR A 634 -9.45 -32.56 -14.99
N GLY A 635 -9.25 -33.52 -15.91
CA GLY A 635 -10.41 -34.19 -16.55
C GLY A 635 -10.60 -34.10 -18.07
N SER A 636 -9.81 -33.35 -18.84
CA SER A 636 -10.07 -33.20 -20.30
C SER A 636 -8.83 -33.00 -21.19
N GLY A 637 -7.71 -33.69 -20.93
CA GLY A 637 -6.49 -33.46 -21.72
C GLY A 637 -5.31 -34.39 -21.43
N TYR A 638 -5.51 -35.71 -21.48
CA TYR A 638 -4.37 -36.64 -21.45
C TYR A 638 -3.68 -36.69 -22.82
N ASN A 639 -2.46 -36.16 -22.90
CA ASN A 639 -1.71 -36.12 -24.14
C ASN A 639 -0.97 -37.41 -24.50
N VAL A 640 -0.93 -38.40 -23.59
CA VAL A 640 -0.41 -39.74 -23.82
C VAL A 640 -1.51 -40.76 -23.52
N THR A 641 -1.81 -41.61 -24.48
CA THR A 641 -2.61 -42.82 -24.27
C THR A 641 -1.68 -44.02 -24.12
N VAL A 642 -1.94 -44.88 -23.14
CA VAL A 642 -1.18 -46.11 -22.88
C VAL A 642 -2.10 -47.30 -23.06
N THR A 643 -1.65 -48.31 -23.81
CA THR A 643 -2.39 -49.57 -24.00
C THR A 643 -1.43 -50.75 -23.89
N LEU A 644 -1.81 -51.78 -23.11
CA LEU A 644 -1.16 -53.08 -23.18
C LEU A 644 -1.61 -53.77 -24.48
N GLN A 645 -0.66 -54.34 -25.19
CA GLN A 645 -0.90 -55.20 -26.35
C GLN A 645 -0.01 -56.44 -26.23
N SER A 646 -0.47 -57.55 -26.81
CA SER A 646 0.21 -58.84 -26.70
C SER A 646 0.27 -59.50 -28.07
N THR A 647 1.46 -59.90 -28.52
CA THR A 647 1.59 -60.76 -29.70
C THR A 647 1.28 -62.20 -29.27
N THR A 648 0.04 -62.64 -29.51
CA THR A 648 -0.41 -64.01 -29.21
C THR A 648 0.25 -65.01 -30.15
N ILE A 649 0.98 -65.98 -29.59
CA ILE A 649 1.64 -67.06 -30.32
C ILE A 649 0.94 -68.38 -29.97
N ILE A 650 0.54 -69.16 -30.98
CA ILE A 650 -0.10 -70.46 -30.76
C ILE A 650 0.94 -71.44 -30.16
N GLY A 651 0.78 -71.76 -28.88
CA GLY A 651 1.69 -72.66 -28.15
C GLY A 651 2.86 -71.98 -27.44
N SER A 652 2.80 -70.67 -27.18
CA SER A 652 3.81 -69.95 -26.39
C SER A 652 3.20 -68.89 -25.46
N LYS A 653 3.96 -68.47 -24.44
CA LYS A 653 3.63 -67.30 -23.62
C LYS A 653 3.57 -66.07 -24.54
N ALA A 654 2.50 -65.27 -24.43
CA ALA A 654 2.33 -64.08 -25.26
C ALA A 654 3.44 -63.06 -24.98
N LEU A 655 3.90 -62.37 -26.03
CA LEU A 655 4.89 -61.30 -25.87
C LEU A 655 4.17 -59.98 -25.64
N ASP A 656 4.12 -59.55 -24.38
CA ASP A 656 3.50 -58.31 -23.94
C ASP A 656 4.38 -57.09 -24.22
N TYR A 657 3.76 -56.03 -24.73
CA TYR A 657 4.38 -54.71 -24.94
C TYR A 657 3.37 -53.60 -24.69
N TYR A 658 3.87 -52.41 -24.34
CA TYR A 658 3.02 -51.25 -24.09
C TYR A 658 3.15 -50.24 -25.21
N LYS A 659 2.02 -49.84 -25.80
CA LYS A 659 1.93 -48.80 -26.80
C LYS A 659 1.57 -47.48 -26.13
N HIS A 660 2.47 -46.51 -26.26
CA HIS A 660 2.31 -45.12 -25.86
C HIS A 660 2.06 -44.28 -27.12
N SER A 661 0.85 -43.76 -27.30
CA SER A 661 0.50 -42.89 -28.44
C SER A 661 0.19 -41.48 -27.96
N LEU A 662 0.87 -40.48 -28.54
CA LEU A 662 0.57 -39.07 -28.31
C LEU A 662 -0.78 -38.68 -28.94
N THR A 663 -1.43 -37.65 -28.39
CA THR A 663 -2.59 -36.99 -29.01
C THR A 663 -2.20 -36.16 -30.24
N ALA A 664 -3.20 -35.81 -31.07
CA ALA A 664 -2.99 -34.86 -32.17
C ALA A 664 -2.48 -33.50 -31.65
N ASN A 665 -1.62 -32.84 -32.44
CA ASN A 665 -0.92 -31.59 -32.10
C ASN A 665 0.07 -31.65 -30.92
N THR A 666 0.28 -32.82 -30.31
CA THR A 666 1.27 -33.03 -29.24
C THR A 666 2.61 -33.49 -29.81
N LYS A 667 3.69 -32.84 -29.36
CA LYS A 667 5.07 -33.18 -29.73
C LYS A 667 5.74 -34.03 -28.66
N LEU A 668 6.64 -34.91 -29.07
CA LEU A 668 7.51 -35.64 -28.15
C LEU A 668 8.68 -34.75 -27.75
N ALA A 669 8.76 -34.36 -26.47
CA ALA A 669 9.78 -33.45 -25.93
C ALA A 669 11.12 -34.13 -25.61
N ALA A 670 11.00 -35.35 -25.07
CA ALA A 670 12.07 -36.24 -24.60
C ALA A 670 11.44 -37.59 -24.24
N ILE A 671 12.28 -38.62 -24.04
CA ILE A 671 11.86 -39.93 -23.54
C ILE A 671 12.70 -40.24 -22.28
N LYS A 672 12.04 -40.65 -21.20
CA LYS A 672 12.68 -41.03 -19.93
C LYS A 672 12.16 -42.37 -19.40
N TYR A 673 12.88 -42.96 -18.45
CA TYR A 673 12.38 -44.02 -17.57
C TYR A 673 13.09 -43.99 -16.21
N TYR A 674 12.51 -44.67 -15.24
CA TYR A 674 13.06 -44.90 -13.90
C TYR A 674 13.37 -46.41 -13.74
N PRO A 675 14.65 -46.81 -13.64
CA PRO A 675 15.06 -48.21 -13.58
C PRO A 675 14.37 -48.98 -12.46
N HIS A 676 14.03 -50.24 -12.75
CA HIS A 676 13.28 -51.16 -11.87
C HIS A 676 11.91 -50.65 -11.37
N GLY A 677 11.47 -49.46 -11.81
CA GLY A 677 10.31 -48.74 -11.28
C GLY A 677 10.59 -47.85 -10.06
N THR A 678 11.85 -47.61 -9.67
CA THR A 678 12.21 -46.76 -8.52
C THR A 678 12.53 -45.32 -8.94
N SER A 679 11.90 -44.33 -8.30
CA SER A 679 11.96 -42.89 -8.61
C SER A 679 13.35 -42.25 -8.65
N ASP A 680 14.35 -42.90 -8.08
CA ASP A 680 15.51 -42.22 -7.52
C ASP A 680 16.63 -41.97 -8.53
N THR A 681 16.49 -42.49 -9.76
CA THR A 681 17.44 -42.22 -10.85
C THR A 681 16.75 -42.22 -12.21
N ARG A 682 16.24 -41.06 -12.63
CA ARG A 682 15.77 -40.83 -14.00
C ARG A 682 16.89 -41.10 -15.02
N LYS A 683 16.59 -41.91 -16.03
CA LYS A 683 17.43 -42.17 -17.20
C LYS A 683 16.77 -41.64 -18.46
N TYR A 684 17.56 -41.27 -19.47
CA TYR A 684 17.06 -40.80 -20.76
C TYR A 684 17.20 -41.85 -21.85
N ILE A 685 16.17 -41.98 -22.69
CA ILE A 685 16.21 -42.74 -23.94
C ILE A 685 16.48 -41.73 -25.06
N ARG A 686 17.59 -41.93 -25.78
CA ARG A 686 18.09 -41.01 -26.82
C ARG A 686 18.32 -41.78 -28.12
N PRO A 687 17.27 -42.00 -28.95
CA PRO A 687 17.39 -42.70 -30.22
C PRO A 687 18.31 -41.93 -31.17
N SER A 688 19.21 -42.62 -31.88
CA SER A 688 20.25 -41.99 -32.70
C SER A 688 19.75 -41.18 -33.90
N GLU A 689 18.53 -41.44 -34.37
CA GLU A 689 17.95 -40.87 -35.60
C GLU A 689 16.67 -40.04 -35.35
N LEU A 690 16.29 -39.83 -34.09
CA LEU A 690 15.10 -39.05 -33.70
C LEU A 690 15.49 -37.61 -33.33
N THR A 691 14.86 -36.63 -33.98
CA THR A 691 14.95 -35.22 -33.60
C THR A 691 13.98 -34.92 -32.46
N LEU A 692 14.38 -34.07 -31.51
CA LEU A 692 13.56 -33.68 -30.37
C LEU A 692 13.60 -32.14 -30.21
N PRO A 693 12.46 -31.47 -30.02
CA PRO A 693 11.10 -32.02 -30.02
C PRO A 693 10.64 -32.41 -31.43
N THR A 694 9.78 -33.44 -31.54
CA THR A 694 9.29 -33.92 -32.85
C THR A 694 8.37 -32.92 -33.54
N THR A 695 8.28 -32.99 -34.87
CA THR A 695 7.32 -32.21 -35.67
C THR A 695 5.90 -32.76 -35.62
N GLU A 696 5.75 -34.09 -35.52
CA GLU A 696 4.48 -34.80 -35.65
C GLU A 696 4.18 -35.76 -34.48
N GLN A 697 2.95 -36.31 -34.50
CA GLN A 697 2.44 -37.28 -33.56
C GLN A 697 3.27 -38.58 -33.55
N THR A 698 4.05 -38.76 -32.50
CA THR A 698 4.84 -39.99 -32.30
C THR A 698 4.02 -41.06 -31.54
N THR A 699 4.23 -42.33 -31.91
CA THR A 699 3.85 -43.49 -31.10
C THR A 699 5.09 -44.32 -30.78
N ILE A 700 5.25 -44.72 -29.53
CA ILE A 700 6.35 -45.59 -29.09
C ILE A 700 5.79 -46.87 -28.47
N TYR A 701 6.33 -47.99 -28.87
CA TYR A 701 6.05 -49.31 -28.31
C TYR A 701 7.26 -49.73 -27.47
N VAL A 702 7.04 -50.26 -26.27
CA VAL A 702 8.12 -50.61 -25.34
C VAL A 702 7.97 -52.04 -24.81
N PHE A 703 9.09 -52.77 -24.86
CA PHE A 703 9.25 -54.14 -24.37
C PHE A 703 10.15 -54.12 -23.11
N TYR A 704 9.70 -54.81 -22.06
CA TYR A 704 10.31 -54.76 -20.72
C TYR A 704 10.90 -56.10 -20.31
N CYS A 705 12.13 -56.09 -19.78
CA CYS A 705 12.79 -57.28 -19.24
C CYS A 705 13.63 -56.94 -17.99
N PRO A 706 13.20 -57.29 -16.76
CA PRO A 706 11.83 -57.65 -16.36
C PRO A 706 10.94 -56.42 -16.09
N LYS A 707 11.53 -55.30 -15.65
CA LYS A 707 10.84 -54.01 -15.40
C LYS A 707 11.53 -52.81 -16.08
N ASP A 708 12.58 -53.08 -16.84
CA ASP A 708 13.40 -52.07 -17.50
C ASP A 708 13.15 -52.12 -19.01
N PRO A 709 13.00 -50.98 -19.69
CA PRO A 709 12.82 -50.95 -21.13
C PRO A 709 14.12 -51.40 -21.79
N VAL A 710 14.08 -52.48 -22.57
CA VAL A 710 15.27 -53.04 -23.25
C VAL A 710 15.25 -52.84 -24.76
N LEU A 711 14.05 -52.78 -25.35
CA LEU A 711 13.81 -52.63 -26.78
C LEU A 711 12.55 -51.77 -26.98
N ILE A 712 12.61 -50.84 -27.92
CA ILE A 712 11.46 -50.01 -28.32
C ILE A 712 11.28 -50.02 -29.84
N TYR A 713 10.05 -49.79 -30.31
CA TYR A 713 9.77 -49.37 -31.68
C TYR A 713 9.23 -47.95 -31.66
N ILE A 714 9.78 -47.08 -32.51
CA ILE A 714 9.30 -45.70 -32.69
C ILE A 714 8.60 -45.61 -34.04
N SER A 715 7.40 -45.04 -34.03
CA SER A 715 6.62 -44.68 -35.20
C SER A 715 6.44 -43.17 -35.21
N SER A 716 7.13 -42.48 -36.12
CA SER A 716 7.08 -41.02 -36.28
C SER A 716 6.91 -40.72 -37.78
N PRO A 717 5.68 -40.47 -38.28
CA PRO A 717 5.42 -40.38 -39.72
C PRO A 717 6.24 -39.29 -40.42
N GLY A 718 6.28 -38.08 -39.86
CA GLY A 718 7.11 -36.97 -40.34
C GLY A 718 8.62 -37.13 -40.16
N GLU A 719 9.10 -38.14 -39.44
CA GLU A 719 10.51 -38.49 -39.31
C GLU A 719 10.73 -39.96 -39.67
N ILE A 720 10.67 -40.26 -40.98
CA ILE A 720 10.84 -41.63 -41.53
C ILE A 720 12.19 -42.24 -41.11
N SER A 721 13.25 -41.44 -41.00
CA SER A 721 14.54 -41.86 -40.44
C SER A 721 14.43 -42.25 -38.96
N ALA A 722 13.65 -41.53 -38.16
CA ALA A 722 13.44 -41.87 -36.76
C ALA A 722 12.58 -43.13 -36.57
N THR A 723 11.78 -43.51 -37.56
CA THR A 723 10.92 -44.71 -37.49
C THR A 723 11.76 -46.00 -37.55
N GLY A 724 11.48 -46.93 -36.63
CA GLY A 724 12.18 -48.22 -36.52
C GLY A 724 12.36 -48.72 -35.09
N TRP A 725 13.09 -49.84 -34.95
CA TRP A 725 13.42 -50.48 -33.68
C TRP A 725 14.72 -49.92 -33.08
N TYR A 726 14.78 -49.75 -31.76
CA TYR A 726 15.97 -49.28 -31.04
C TYR A 726 16.23 -50.06 -29.76
N LYS A 727 17.51 -50.30 -29.44
CA LYS A 727 17.96 -50.87 -28.16
C LYS A 727 19.00 -49.98 -27.47
N LYS A 728 19.15 -50.11 -26.16
CA LYS A 728 20.24 -49.49 -25.38
C LYS A 728 21.59 -49.93 -25.95
N SER A 729 22.54 -49.01 -26.13
CA SER A 729 23.90 -49.38 -26.55
C SER A 729 24.65 -50.07 -25.42
N THR A 730 25.35 -51.17 -25.73
CA THR A 730 26.19 -51.93 -24.79
C THR A 730 27.48 -51.21 -24.41
N SER A 731 27.89 -50.19 -25.17
CA SER A 731 29.24 -49.60 -25.11
C SER A 731 29.30 -48.26 -24.35
N ALA A 732 28.25 -47.90 -23.60
CA ALA A 732 28.17 -46.65 -22.83
C ALA A 732 27.35 -46.84 -21.54
N GLY A 733 27.61 -45.97 -20.54
CA GLY A 733 26.82 -45.91 -19.30
C GLY A 733 25.35 -45.52 -19.53
N ASP A 734 24.52 -45.56 -18.50
CA ASP A 734 23.05 -45.68 -18.65
C ASP A 734 22.36 -44.66 -19.57
N ASP A 735 22.78 -43.39 -19.58
CA ASP A 735 22.27 -42.33 -20.48
C ASP A 735 22.84 -42.41 -21.90
N SER A 736 23.27 -43.61 -22.30
CA SER A 736 23.73 -44.03 -23.62
C SER A 736 22.80 -43.60 -24.76
N LYS A 737 23.39 -43.43 -25.95
CA LYS A 737 22.61 -43.40 -27.20
C LYS A 737 21.93 -44.75 -27.39
N TRP A 738 20.65 -44.71 -27.74
CA TRP A 738 19.90 -45.88 -28.18
C TRP A 738 20.13 -46.06 -29.68
N ILE A 739 20.66 -47.21 -30.07
CA ILE A 739 21.04 -47.52 -31.45
C ILE A 739 19.89 -48.21 -32.17
N LYS A 740 19.71 -47.85 -33.44
CA LYS A 740 18.73 -48.48 -34.31
C LYS A 740 19.14 -49.92 -34.63
N VAL A 741 18.17 -50.81 -34.71
CA VAL A 741 18.33 -52.25 -34.98
C VAL A 741 17.18 -52.74 -35.85
N LEU A 742 17.22 -54.03 -36.24
CA LEU A 742 16.09 -54.72 -36.89
C LEU A 742 15.54 -53.96 -38.11
N ILE A 743 16.45 -53.52 -38.99
CA ILE A 743 16.13 -52.76 -40.20
C ILE A 743 15.24 -53.61 -41.11
N GLY A 744 14.10 -53.06 -41.52
CA GLY A 744 13.08 -53.77 -42.32
C GLY A 744 12.08 -54.61 -41.51
N LEU A 745 12.26 -54.75 -40.19
CA LEU A 745 11.26 -55.41 -39.34
C LEU A 745 10.02 -54.52 -39.17
N LYS A 746 8.84 -55.11 -39.32
CA LYS A 746 7.53 -54.47 -39.16
C LYS A 746 7.33 -53.93 -37.73
N ASP A 747 6.36 -53.04 -37.57
CA ASP A 747 5.92 -52.59 -36.24
C ASP A 747 5.23 -53.72 -35.46
N PRO A 748 5.15 -53.65 -34.11
CA PRO A 748 4.62 -54.72 -33.27
C PRO A 748 3.19 -55.21 -33.61
N ASN A 749 2.30 -54.36 -34.14
CA ASN A 749 0.92 -54.76 -34.47
C ASN A 749 0.86 -55.67 -35.71
N ASN A 750 1.91 -55.64 -36.54
CA ASN A 750 2.00 -56.34 -37.82
C ASN A 750 2.91 -57.58 -37.78
N ILE A 751 3.47 -57.92 -36.61
CA ILE A 751 4.10 -59.21 -36.32
C ILE A 751 3.02 -60.15 -35.76
N LYS A 752 2.73 -61.27 -36.44
CA LYS A 752 1.57 -62.12 -36.17
C LYS A 752 1.92 -63.60 -36.22
N GLY A 753 1.68 -64.32 -35.12
CA GLY A 753 1.95 -65.75 -34.99
C GLY A 753 3.45 -66.09 -35.07
N CYS A 754 3.76 -67.35 -35.40
CA CYS A 754 5.13 -67.81 -35.64
C CYS A 754 5.60 -67.44 -37.06
N SER A 755 5.90 -66.15 -37.28
CA SER A 755 6.51 -65.68 -38.52
C SER A 755 8.02 -65.43 -38.31
N PRO A 756 8.85 -65.39 -39.39
CA PRO A 756 10.28 -65.10 -39.28
C PRO A 756 10.58 -63.77 -38.58
N GLU A 757 9.68 -62.78 -38.70
CA GLU A 757 9.74 -61.51 -37.96
C GLU A 757 9.63 -61.71 -36.43
N PHE A 758 8.84 -62.68 -35.97
CA PHE A 758 8.70 -63.00 -34.55
C PHE A 758 9.92 -63.75 -34.00
N ASP A 759 10.46 -64.70 -34.76
CA ASP A 759 11.68 -65.41 -34.37
C ASP A 759 12.86 -64.44 -34.21
N LEU A 760 13.01 -63.50 -35.15
CA LEU A 760 14.04 -62.46 -35.12
C LEU A 760 13.87 -61.48 -33.93
N LEU A 761 12.63 -61.06 -33.63
CA LEU A 761 12.33 -60.25 -32.45
C LEU A 761 12.68 -61.00 -31.15
N SER A 762 12.35 -62.30 -31.10
CA SER A 762 12.63 -63.18 -29.96
C SER A 762 14.13 -63.41 -29.75
N GLU A 763 14.91 -63.53 -30.83
CA GLU A 763 16.37 -63.62 -30.77
C GLU A 763 17.00 -62.35 -30.19
N VAL A 764 16.58 -61.16 -30.65
CA VAL A 764 17.09 -59.89 -30.12
C VAL A 764 16.78 -59.71 -28.64
N LEU A 765 15.55 -60.02 -28.23
CA LEU A 765 15.16 -59.90 -26.82
C LEU A 765 15.88 -60.93 -25.93
N ARG A 766 16.11 -62.16 -26.40
CA ARG A 766 16.96 -63.13 -25.70
C ARG A 766 18.41 -62.65 -25.57
N GLY A 767 18.95 -62.02 -26.62
CA GLY A 767 20.24 -61.32 -26.59
C GLY A 767 20.28 -60.09 -25.66
N LEU A 768 19.12 -59.63 -25.17
CA LEU A 768 18.94 -58.61 -24.13
C LEU A 768 18.60 -59.23 -22.75
N ASN A 769 18.89 -60.53 -22.56
CA ASN A 769 18.64 -61.32 -21.35
C ASN A 769 17.17 -61.51 -20.95
N CYS A 770 16.22 -61.37 -21.89
CA CYS A 770 14.82 -61.70 -21.67
C CYS A 770 14.61 -63.23 -21.62
N THR A 771 14.58 -63.82 -20.42
CA THR A 771 14.43 -65.28 -20.21
C THR A 771 13.07 -65.85 -20.58
N ASP A 772 12.02 -65.03 -20.46
CA ASP A 772 10.62 -65.47 -20.43
C ASP A 772 9.94 -65.62 -21.80
N ILE A 773 10.73 -65.62 -22.88
CA ILE A 773 10.23 -65.57 -24.26
C ILE A 773 10.10 -66.98 -24.82
N GLY A 774 8.87 -67.38 -25.15
CA GLY A 774 8.56 -68.71 -25.69
C GLY A 774 9.23 -69.01 -27.04
N THR A 775 9.47 -70.30 -27.33
CA THR A 775 9.90 -70.77 -28.65
C THR A 775 8.70 -71.05 -29.54
N CYS A 776 8.78 -70.65 -30.81
CA CYS A 776 7.88 -71.14 -31.84
C CYS A 776 8.17 -72.61 -32.16
N ASN A 777 7.45 -73.51 -31.49
CA ASN A 777 7.62 -74.96 -31.62
C ASN A 777 7.01 -75.56 -32.92
N GLN A 778 6.68 -74.73 -33.91
CA GLN A 778 6.16 -75.22 -35.20
C GLN A 778 7.32 -75.71 -36.08
N SER A 779 7.24 -76.96 -36.54
CA SER A 779 8.38 -77.67 -37.10
C SER A 779 8.68 -77.32 -38.56
N LYS A 780 9.77 -76.56 -38.76
CA LYS A 780 10.68 -76.61 -39.94
C LYS A 780 10.04 -76.63 -41.34
N ALA A 781 9.66 -75.47 -41.89
CA ALA A 781 9.68 -75.21 -43.35
C ALA A 781 9.55 -73.71 -43.71
N HIS A 782 10.49 -72.86 -43.32
CA HIS A 782 10.51 -71.46 -43.78
C HIS A 782 11.78 -71.10 -44.55
N THR A 783 11.59 -70.48 -45.71
CA THR A 783 12.65 -69.93 -46.56
C THR A 783 13.39 -68.83 -45.81
N LYS A 784 14.72 -68.87 -45.85
CA LYS A 784 15.58 -67.90 -45.17
C LYS A 784 15.35 -66.49 -45.73
N VAL A 785 14.84 -65.58 -44.90
CA VAL A 785 14.75 -64.15 -45.22
C VAL A 785 16.09 -63.52 -44.87
N ASP A 786 16.82 -62.99 -45.85
CA ASP A 786 18.06 -62.25 -45.57
C ASP A 786 17.74 -60.85 -45.04
N VAL A 787 17.44 -60.78 -43.74
CA VAL A 787 17.47 -59.53 -42.97
C VAL A 787 18.92 -59.25 -42.61
N SER A 788 19.49 -58.17 -43.18
CA SER A 788 20.86 -57.77 -42.87
C SER A 788 20.97 -57.32 -41.42
N PHE A 789 21.66 -58.11 -40.61
CA PHE A 789 21.87 -57.87 -39.18
C PHE A 789 23.35 -57.56 -38.95
N ASP A 790 23.67 -56.33 -38.55
CA ASP A 790 25.05 -55.91 -38.24
C ASP A 790 25.51 -56.41 -36.86
N ILE A 791 25.74 -57.73 -36.78
CA ILE A 791 26.24 -58.45 -35.59
C ILE A 791 27.72 -58.12 -35.31
N SER A 792 28.41 -57.49 -36.27
CA SER A 792 29.85 -57.15 -36.24
C SER A 792 30.31 -56.40 -34.99
N SER A 793 29.39 -55.72 -34.30
CA SER A 793 29.65 -54.97 -33.07
C SER A 793 29.78 -55.82 -31.79
N MET A 794 29.50 -57.13 -31.82
CA MET A 794 29.41 -57.97 -30.61
C MET A 794 30.52 -59.02 -30.43
N GLN A 795 31.56 -59.07 -31.27
CA GLN A 795 32.69 -60.00 -31.11
C GLN A 795 34.06 -59.37 -31.39
N HIS A 796 34.75 -58.91 -30.33
CA HIS A 796 36.19 -59.15 -30.05
C HIS A 796 36.64 -58.40 -28.78
N SER A 797 37.06 -59.12 -27.73
CA SER A 797 37.93 -58.60 -26.65
C SER A 797 38.28 -59.69 -25.62
N LYS A 798 39.41 -60.40 -25.80
CA LYS A 798 40.06 -61.18 -24.74
C LYS A 798 41.51 -61.51 -25.08
N GLY A 799 42.45 -60.99 -24.27
CA GLY A 799 43.90 -61.25 -24.35
C GLY A 799 44.65 -60.51 -25.48
N ASP A 800 45.96 -60.22 -25.34
CA ASP A 800 46.77 -60.22 -24.11
C ASP A 800 48.04 -59.33 -24.24
N VAL A 801 48.82 -59.24 -23.15
CA VAL A 801 50.10 -58.53 -22.93
C VAL A 801 51.03 -58.39 -24.15
N GLY A 802 51.59 -57.17 -24.33
CA GLY A 802 52.78 -56.91 -25.16
C GLY A 802 53.34 -55.49 -25.00
N SER A 803 54.61 -55.34 -24.59
CA SER A 803 55.22 -54.04 -24.29
C SER A 803 56.21 -53.55 -25.36
N LYS A 804 56.15 -52.25 -25.70
CA LYS A 804 57.30 -51.32 -25.87
C LYS A 804 56.83 -49.93 -26.32
N GLY A 805 57.38 -48.88 -25.73
CA GLY A 805 57.32 -47.51 -26.28
C GLY A 805 58.62 -47.15 -27.03
N PRO A 806 58.60 -46.03 -27.75
CA PRO A 806 59.68 -45.05 -27.58
C PRO A 806 59.14 -43.64 -27.28
N ALA A 807 60.03 -42.73 -26.89
CA ALA A 807 59.70 -41.36 -26.52
C ALA A 807 59.46 -40.45 -27.75
N GLY A 808 58.67 -39.38 -27.55
CA GLY A 808 58.47 -38.31 -28.53
C GLY A 808 58.17 -37.00 -27.81
N SER A 809 59.17 -36.11 -27.72
CA SER A 809 59.10 -34.85 -26.97
C SER A 809 59.23 -33.63 -27.87
N SER A 810 58.28 -32.70 -27.79
CA SER A 810 58.49 -31.30 -28.21
C SER A 810 57.48 -30.37 -27.52
N ALA A 811 57.93 -29.16 -27.20
CA ALA A 811 57.12 -28.09 -26.64
C ALA A 811 56.69 -27.11 -27.76
N PRO A 812 55.62 -26.32 -27.57
CA PRO A 812 55.26 -25.27 -28.51
C PRO A 812 56.20 -24.05 -28.38
N PRO A 813 56.71 -23.48 -29.49
CA PRO A 813 57.03 -22.06 -29.54
C PRO A 813 55.71 -21.25 -29.54
N GLY A 814 55.70 -19.94 -29.26
CA GLY A 814 56.83 -19.02 -29.07
C GLY A 814 56.46 -17.70 -29.73
N ASP A 815 56.47 -16.63 -28.94
CA ASP A 815 56.06 -15.28 -29.33
C ASP A 815 57.00 -14.64 -30.37
N PRO A 816 56.49 -13.70 -31.19
CA PRO A 816 57.20 -12.43 -31.30
C PRO A 816 56.26 -11.21 -31.30
N GLY A 817 56.52 -10.27 -30.38
CA GLY A 817 55.79 -9.01 -30.29
C GLY A 817 56.39 -7.82 -31.05
N GLU A 818 55.67 -6.70 -30.92
CA GLU A 818 56.12 -5.29 -30.94
C GLU A 818 56.91 -4.75 -32.15
N GLY A 819 56.28 -3.82 -32.90
CA GLY A 819 56.91 -3.05 -33.98
C GLY A 819 56.04 -1.90 -34.48
N THR A 820 56.36 -0.67 -34.08
CA THR A 820 55.67 0.57 -34.50
C THR A 820 56.14 1.10 -35.85
N GLN A 821 55.22 1.62 -36.69
CA GLN A 821 55.28 3.03 -37.19
C GLN A 821 54.05 3.46 -38.00
N ASP A 822 53.93 4.78 -38.22
CA ASP A 822 52.85 5.47 -38.92
C ASP A 822 52.79 5.22 -40.43
N THR A 823 51.61 5.44 -41.03
CA THR A 823 51.50 6.33 -42.21
C THR A 823 50.05 6.82 -42.40
N SER A 824 49.88 7.88 -43.18
CA SER A 824 48.61 8.60 -43.36
C SER A 824 48.21 8.75 -44.83
N THR A 825 46.95 9.20 -45.07
CA THR A 825 46.38 9.64 -46.37
C THR A 825 46.11 8.56 -47.44
N GLY A 826 45.14 8.82 -48.35
CA GLY A 826 45.17 8.17 -49.68
C GLY A 826 43.87 7.60 -50.30
N SER A 827 42.75 8.33 -50.26
CA SER A 827 41.59 8.32 -51.21
C SER A 827 41.42 7.27 -52.34
N ARG A 828 40.13 7.00 -52.64
CA ARG A 828 39.48 6.61 -53.94
C ARG A 828 39.34 5.12 -54.32
N SER A 829 38.06 4.72 -54.53
CA SER A 829 37.46 3.90 -55.62
C SER A 829 38.23 2.72 -56.24
N ASP A 830 37.63 1.55 -56.51
CA ASP A 830 36.23 1.36 -56.96
C ASP A 830 35.67 -0.09 -56.83
N SER A 831 34.34 -0.20 -56.89
CA SER A 831 33.46 -1.28 -57.44
C SER A 831 33.80 -2.79 -57.31
N GLY A 832 32.86 -3.59 -56.77
CA GLY A 832 33.03 -5.06 -56.66
C GLY A 832 31.83 -5.96 -56.28
N LEU A 833 30.73 -5.95 -57.07
CA LEU A 833 29.68 -6.99 -57.18
C LEU A 833 28.60 -7.22 -56.07
N LEU A 834 27.41 -7.59 -56.59
CA LEU A 834 26.27 -8.31 -55.96
C LEU A 834 25.49 -7.66 -54.80
N GLY A 835 24.68 -6.66 -55.17
CA GLY A 835 23.37 -6.44 -54.55
C GLY A 835 22.29 -6.23 -55.62
N SER A 836 21.30 -7.14 -55.73
CA SER A 836 20.05 -6.93 -56.48
C SER A 836 19.05 -8.06 -56.21
N LEU A 837 17.93 -7.75 -55.56
CA LEU A 837 16.56 -8.31 -55.75
C LEU A 837 15.65 -7.88 -54.58
N VAL A 838 15.19 -6.62 -54.64
CA VAL A 838 14.04 -6.14 -53.86
C VAL A 838 13.12 -5.40 -54.84
N GLY A 839 12.11 -6.11 -55.33
CA GLY A 839 11.17 -5.63 -56.34
C GLY A 839 10.25 -6.77 -56.80
N ASP A 840 8.99 -6.43 -57.06
CA ASP A 840 7.95 -7.24 -57.73
C ASP A 840 7.70 -8.68 -57.24
N MET A 841 6.85 -8.78 -56.20
CA MET A 841 5.75 -9.75 -56.22
C MET A 841 4.45 -9.09 -55.70
N GLY A 842 4.05 -8.01 -56.38
CA GLY A 842 2.93 -7.14 -56.00
C GLY A 842 1.60 -7.36 -56.73
N VAL A 843 1.45 -8.41 -57.55
CA VAL A 843 0.21 -8.71 -58.29
C VAL A 843 -0.07 -10.21 -58.32
N LEU A 844 -0.87 -10.72 -57.38
CA LEU A 844 -1.83 -11.83 -57.54
C LEU A 844 -2.44 -12.23 -56.18
N LEU A 845 -3.59 -11.63 -55.82
CA LEU A 845 -4.70 -12.24 -55.06
C LEU A 845 -5.74 -11.15 -54.72
N GLY A 846 -6.61 -10.86 -55.69
CA GLY A 846 -7.74 -9.96 -55.52
C GLY A 846 -9.01 -10.58 -56.09
N LYS A 847 -10.10 -10.52 -55.32
CA LYS A 847 -11.48 -10.94 -55.67
C LYS A 847 -11.74 -12.45 -55.80
N ALA A 848 -12.08 -13.06 -54.68
CA ALA A 848 -13.26 -13.92 -54.57
C ALA A 848 -13.82 -13.78 -53.14
N GLY A 849 -15.06 -13.35 -53.01
CA GLY A 849 -15.74 -13.14 -51.72
C GLY A 849 -17.23 -13.35 -51.88
N GLU A 850 -17.91 -13.60 -50.75
CA GLU A 850 -19.34 -14.01 -50.65
C GLU A 850 -19.58 -15.42 -51.24
N THR A 851 -20.20 -16.36 -50.53
CA THR A 851 -21.61 -16.30 -50.08
C THR A 851 -21.85 -17.28 -48.92
N VAL A 852 -22.98 -17.12 -48.20
CA VAL A 852 -23.56 -18.03 -47.18
C VAL A 852 -22.81 -18.13 -45.83
N ILE A 853 -23.34 -17.42 -44.82
CA ILE A 853 -24.07 -18.00 -43.68
C ILE A 853 -24.89 -16.85 -43.07
N ASN A 854 -26.23 -16.89 -43.21
CA ASN A 854 -27.15 -16.07 -42.43
C ASN A 854 -28.60 -16.57 -42.59
N LEU A 855 -29.08 -17.46 -41.72
CA LEU A 855 -30.50 -17.84 -41.63
C LEU A 855 -30.80 -18.65 -40.35
N LEU A 856 -32.00 -18.42 -39.78
CA LEU A 856 -32.68 -19.21 -38.74
C LEU A 856 -32.07 -19.22 -37.32
N THR A 857 -32.01 -18.03 -36.71
CA THR A 857 -32.30 -17.89 -35.26
C THR A 857 -33.79 -17.59 -35.05
N THR A 858 -34.53 -18.45 -34.36
CA THR A 858 -35.84 -18.12 -33.78
C THR A 858 -35.94 -18.68 -32.35
N PRO A 859 -36.50 -17.93 -31.39
CA PRO A 859 -36.56 -18.37 -29.99
C PRO A 859 -37.77 -19.27 -29.73
N LEU A 860 -37.56 -20.42 -29.08
CA LEU A 860 -38.63 -21.21 -28.47
C LEU A 860 -38.75 -20.89 -26.97
N LYS A 861 -40.00 -20.81 -26.51
CA LYS A 861 -40.37 -20.39 -25.16
C LYS A 861 -40.11 -21.49 -24.14
N THR A 862 -39.53 -21.14 -23.00
CA THR A 862 -39.59 -21.95 -21.76
C THR A 862 -40.78 -21.47 -20.93
N ASN A 863 -41.75 -22.35 -20.68
CA ASN A 863 -42.86 -22.08 -19.78
C ASN A 863 -42.47 -22.25 -18.30
N ASP A 864 -43.35 -21.74 -17.46
CA ASP A 864 -43.35 -21.75 -15.99
C ASP A 864 -42.85 -23.03 -15.32
N PHE A 865 -42.03 -22.89 -14.27
CA PHE A 865 -42.09 -23.78 -13.11
C PHE A 865 -41.73 -23.06 -11.79
N ILE A 866 -42.79 -22.66 -11.08
CA ILE A 866 -42.99 -22.52 -9.63
C ILE A 866 -41.74 -22.52 -8.73
N SER A 867 -41.53 -21.40 -8.03
CA SER A 867 -40.57 -21.27 -6.92
C SER A 867 -41.18 -21.69 -5.56
N PRO A 868 -40.48 -22.48 -4.73
CA PRO A 868 -40.83 -22.71 -3.33
C PRO A 868 -39.95 -21.87 -2.37
N SER A 869 -40.59 -21.03 -1.56
CA SER A 869 -39.90 -20.25 -0.50
C SER A 869 -39.33 -21.15 0.60
N PRO A 870 -38.17 -20.79 1.21
CA PRO A 870 -37.67 -21.51 2.38
C PRO A 870 -38.59 -21.31 3.59
N LYS A 871 -39.04 -22.42 4.19
CA LYS A 871 -39.82 -22.37 5.43
C LYS A 871 -38.90 -22.24 6.65
N THR A 872 -39.16 -21.25 7.48
CA THR A 872 -38.69 -21.22 8.87
C THR A 872 -39.21 -22.45 9.62
N GLN A 873 -38.35 -23.12 10.40
CA GLN A 873 -38.79 -24.06 11.43
C GLN A 873 -38.11 -23.73 12.76
N THR A 874 -38.90 -23.77 13.83
CA THR A 874 -38.50 -23.41 15.18
C THR A 874 -38.91 -24.54 16.13
N ALA A 875 -37.92 -25.21 16.71
CA ALA A 875 -38.03 -26.11 17.85
C ALA A 875 -36.61 -26.18 18.46
N ALA A 876 -36.34 -26.11 19.77
CA ALA A 876 -36.95 -26.83 20.89
C ALA A 876 -36.82 -28.36 20.71
N GLY A 877 -35.99 -29.09 21.45
CA GLY A 877 -35.14 -28.76 22.60
C GLY A 877 -35.38 -29.78 23.71
N ASP A 878 -34.34 -30.22 24.42
CA ASP A 878 -34.50 -31.17 25.52
C ASP A 878 -33.44 -30.98 26.63
N GLN A 879 -33.66 -31.63 27.78
CA GLN A 879 -32.97 -31.41 29.05
C GLN A 879 -32.17 -32.64 29.53
N SER A 880 -31.78 -32.63 30.82
CA SER A 880 -31.27 -33.75 31.62
C SER A 880 -29.79 -34.15 31.40
N SER A 881 -29.01 -34.53 32.42
CA SER A 881 -29.06 -34.26 33.89
C SER A 881 -27.71 -34.68 34.52
N ASP A 882 -27.58 -34.48 35.84
CA ASP A 882 -26.63 -35.12 36.76
C ASP A 882 -25.12 -34.76 36.64
N GLY A 883 -24.33 -34.77 37.74
CA GLY A 883 -24.71 -34.89 39.15
C GLY A 883 -23.53 -35.23 40.09
N ALA A 884 -23.29 -34.39 41.12
CA ALA A 884 -22.32 -34.59 42.23
C ALA A 884 -20.81 -34.63 41.82
N ALA A 885 -19.82 -34.52 42.72
CA ALA A 885 -19.83 -34.48 44.20
C ALA A 885 -18.73 -33.53 44.79
N HIS A 886 -18.74 -33.35 46.11
CA HIS A 886 -17.78 -32.57 46.92
C HIS A 886 -16.36 -33.19 47.00
N THR A 887 -15.35 -32.35 47.26
CA THR A 887 -14.52 -32.41 48.49
C THR A 887 -13.78 -31.08 48.74
N ASP A 888 -13.75 -30.64 50.00
CA ASP A 888 -12.94 -29.52 50.52
C ASP A 888 -11.45 -29.91 50.74
N VAL A 889 -10.58 -28.94 51.08
CA VAL A 889 -9.70 -28.94 52.28
C VAL A 889 -8.61 -27.82 52.28
N ASN A 890 -8.59 -27.04 53.37
CA ASN A 890 -7.51 -26.26 54.02
C ASN A 890 -6.66 -25.17 53.31
N SER A 891 -6.66 -23.98 53.96
CA SER A 891 -5.50 -23.07 54.10
C SER A 891 -4.60 -23.48 55.29
N PRO A 892 -3.34 -23.04 55.35
CA PRO A 892 -2.93 -21.89 56.21
C PRO A 892 -2.07 -20.87 55.44
N SER A 893 -1.86 -19.59 55.81
CA SER A 893 -1.75 -18.84 57.09
C SER A 893 -0.32 -18.74 57.67
N GLY A 894 0.04 -17.53 58.17
CA GLY A 894 1.42 -17.08 58.49
C GLY A 894 2.00 -16.21 57.35
N ARG A 895 2.35 -14.91 57.48
CA ARG A 895 2.50 -13.96 58.61
C ARG A 895 3.68 -14.21 59.55
N GLU A 896 4.80 -13.49 59.32
CA GLU A 896 5.58 -12.87 60.40
C GLU A 896 6.45 -11.68 59.92
N THR A 897 7.18 -11.09 60.88
CA THR A 897 8.11 -9.93 60.85
C THR A 897 9.18 -9.96 59.74
N GLY A 898 9.79 -8.86 59.27
CA GLY A 898 9.71 -7.45 59.68
C GLY A 898 10.83 -7.00 60.63
N ASP A 899 11.94 -6.44 60.13
CA ASP A 899 12.99 -5.82 60.96
C ASP A 899 13.83 -4.74 60.25
N ARG A 900 14.70 -4.02 60.98
CA ARG A 900 15.25 -2.69 60.62
C ARG A 900 16.71 -2.45 61.07
N VAL A 901 17.64 -2.30 60.12
CA VAL A 901 19.00 -1.73 60.26
C VAL A 901 19.35 -1.05 58.91
N GLN A 902 19.81 0.20 58.73
CA GLN A 902 20.48 1.27 59.50
C GLN A 902 22.03 1.34 59.40
N ALA A 903 22.48 2.24 58.51
CA ALA A 903 23.76 2.99 58.47
C ALA A 903 25.12 2.25 58.45
N ASP A 904 25.85 2.31 57.31
CA ASP A 904 27.11 3.10 57.13
C ASP A 904 27.66 2.94 55.68
N GLY A 905 28.64 3.72 55.17
CA GLY A 905 29.29 4.88 55.80
C GLY A 905 30.68 5.32 55.30
N THR A 906 31.04 5.25 54.00
CA THR A 906 32.22 5.94 53.38
C THR A 906 32.08 5.92 51.84
N ALA A 907 32.37 6.91 50.99
CA ALA A 907 33.23 8.11 50.99
C ALA A 907 34.60 7.96 50.27
N ILE A 908 34.66 8.39 49.00
CA ILE A 908 35.84 8.95 48.30
C ILE A 908 35.34 10.18 47.49
N GLN A 909 36.18 11.21 47.38
CA GLN A 909 35.87 12.48 46.71
C GLN A 909 36.50 12.59 45.30
N ASP A 910 36.28 13.75 44.69
CA ASP A 910 36.89 14.33 43.48
C ASP A 910 36.12 14.13 42.17
N GLY A 911 35.76 15.19 41.42
CA GLY A 911 35.80 16.62 41.77
C GLY A 911 35.95 17.54 40.55
N LEU A 912 35.01 18.47 40.34
CA LEU A 912 35.16 19.69 39.52
C LEU A 912 33.95 20.60 39.80
N GLY A 913 34.19 21.89 40.08
CA GLY A 913 33.15 22.85 40.48
C GLY A 913 32.65 23.77 39.36
N PRO A 914 31.53 24.49 39.57
CA PRO A 914 30.96 25.42 38.59
C PRO A 914 31.58 26.84 38.69
N PRO A 915 31.66 27.59 37.58
CA PRO A 915 31.96 29.02 37.60
C PRO A 915 30.72 29.86 37.92
N ALA A 916 30.91 30.92 38.70
CA ALA A 916 29.94 31.96 39.01
C ALA A 916 30.51 33.35 38.57
N PRO A 917 29.88 34.51 38.80
CA PRO A 917 29.72 35.50 37.72
C PRO A 917 30.65 36.72 37.79
N GLY A 918 30.70 37.45 36.67
CA GLY A 918 31.29 38.79 36.55
C GLY A 918 30.52 39.62 35.52
N ALA A 919 30.40 40.94 35.73
CA ALA A 919 29.58 41.84 34.94
C ALA A 919 30.25 43.21 34.75
N ALA A 920 29.90 43.95 33.68
CA ALA A 920 29.71 45.43 33.67
C ALA A 920 29.53 45.99 32.24
N SER A 921 28.72 47.06 32.14
CA SER A 921 28.60 48.03 31.01
C SER A 921 28.08 47.52 29.65
N SER A 922 27.35 48.32 28.86
CA SER A 922 26.89 49.72 29.04
C SER A 922 25.51 49.96 28.41
N GLU A 923 24.87 51.09 28.73
CA GLU A 923 23.72 51.65 28.00
C GLU A 923 24.09 51.99 26.52
N PRO A 924 23.10 52.30 25.67
CA PRO A 924 22.78 53.72 25.48
C PRO A 924 21.28 54.05 25.59
N LYS A 925 20.96 55.35 25.55
CA LYS A 925 19.65 55.93 25.80
C LYS A 925 18.87 56.30 24.53
N ASP A 926 17.58 56.53 24.74
CA ASP A 926 16.70 57.34 23.89
C ASP A 926 17.16 58.81 23.87
N ASP A 927 17.05 59.48 22.71
CA ASP A 927 17.13 60.93 22.54
C ASP A 927 16.65 61.33 21.13
N THR A 928 16.15 62.56 20.98
CA THR A 928 15.45 63.08 19.78
C THR A 928 16.19 64.27 19.17
N GLU A 929 16.34 64.35 17.84
CA GLU A 929 16.16 65.59 17.02
C GLU A 929 16.46 65.44 15.52
N ASP A 930 15.75 66.24 14.72
CA ASP A 930 16.00 66.83 13.39
C ASP A 930 17.08 66.29 12.43
N ASN A 931 16.68 66.07 11.15
CA ASN A 931 16.85 67.12 10.12
C ASN A 931 16.09 66.85 8.79
N GLN A 932 15.73 67.92 8.07
CA GLN A 932 15.27 67.89 6.67
C GLN A 932 16.47 68.03 5.69
N PRO A 933 16.33 67.63 4.41
CA PRO A 933 15.84 68.56 3.35
C PRO A 933 14.86 67.90 2.36
N GLY A 934 14.19 68.58 1.42
CA GLY A 934 14.10 70.02 1.11
C GLY A 934 13.65 70.27 -0.35
N GLY A 935 12.66 71.16 -0.56
CA GLY A 935 11.99 71.44 -1.86
C GLY A 935 10.62 70.75 -1.99
N GLY A 936 9.54 71.35 -2.52
CA GLY A 936 9.36 72.54 -3.39
C GLY A 936 9.05 72.10 -4.83
N VAL A 937 8.02 72.54 -5.56
CA VAL A 937 6.97 73.60 -5.41
C VAL A 937 5.66 73.09 -6.10
N SER A 938 4.49 73.74 -6.21
CA SER A 938 4.06 75.15 -6.23
C SER A 938 2.57 75.33 -5.81
N TYR A 939 1.95 76.49 -6.10
CA TYR A 939 0.57 76.88 -5.71
C TYR A 939 -0.47 76.86 -6.85
N SER A 940 -1.70 76.44 -6.51
CA SER A 940 -2.97 77.17 -6.74
C SER A 940 -4.06 76.55 -5.84
N GLY A 941 -5.13 77.22 -5.40
CA GLY A 941 -5.54 78.60 -5.64
C GLY A 941 -6.90 78.69 -6.35
N THR A 942 -7.98 78.85 -5.58
CA THR A 942 -9.04 79.88 -5.72
C THR A 942 -10.04 79.72 -4.55
N ALA A 943 -10.65 80.81 -4.09
CA ALA A 943 -11.46 80.88 -2.87
C ALA A 943 -12.99 80.85 -3.14
N GLY A 944 -13.78 80.60 -2.10
CA GLY A 944 -15.24 80.74 -2.11
C GLY A 944 -15.86 80.65 -0.71
N SER A 945 -16.42 81.75 -0.22
CA SER A 945 -17.07 81.92 1.10
C SER A 945 -17.85 83.26 1.09
N PRO A 946 -18.83 83.56 1.96
CA PRO A 946 -19.44 82.77 3.04
C PRO A 946 -20.99 82.64 2.89
N THR A 947 -21.70 82.12 3.90
CA THR A 947 -22.87 82.80 4.56
C THR A 947 -23.32 82.03 5.82
N THR A 948 -23.90 82.76 6.77
CA THR A 948 -24.08 82.50 8.21
C THR A 948 -25.38 81.78 8.65
N CYS A 949 -25.36 81.38 9.94
CA CYS A 949 -26.49 81.27 10.89
C CYS A 949 -27.45 80.06 10.89
N GLY A 950 -27.24 79.18 11.89
CA GLY A 950 -28.20 79.02 13.01
C GLY A 950 -29.31 77.96 12.91
N GLY A 951 -29.47 77.16 13.96
CA GLY A 951 -30.63 76.27 14.13
C GLY A 951 -30.36 75.06 15.04
N SER A 952 -30.89 75.08 16.26
CA SER A 952 -31.01 73.90 17.14
C SER A 952 -32.21 73.05 16.73
N ASN A 953 -32.12 71.72 16.83
CA ASN A 953 -33.29 70.82 16.86
C ASN A 953 -32.97 69.52 17.64
N ASP A 954 -33.95 69.04 18.39
CA ASP A 954 -33.91 67.81 19.17
C ASP A 954 -34.12 66.53 18.32
N PRO A 955 -33.67 65.35 18.79
CA PRO A 955 -33.90 64.08 18.10
C PRO A 955 -35.36 63.60 18.21
N ALA A 956 -35.95 63.22 17.07
CA ALA A 956 -37.30 62.65 17.00
C ALA A 956 -37.35 61.15 17.41
N PRO A 957 -38.46 60.66 17.98
CA PRO A 957 -38.60 59.27 18.45
C PRO A 957 -38.81 58.25 17.31
N PRO A 958 -38.48 56.96 17.53
CA PRO A 958 -38.61 55.90 16.53
C PRO A 958 -40.07 55.45 16.28
N PRO A 959 -40.38 54.91 15.08
CA PRO A 959 -41.72 54.43 14.73
C PRO A 959 -42.08 53.07 15.38
N PRO A 960 -43.39 52.77 15.57
CA PRO A 960 -43.86 51.53 16.21
C PRO A 960 -43.82 50.30 15.28
N PRO A 961 -43.78 49.08 15.84
CA PRO A 961 -43.69 47.83 15.07
C PRO A 961 -45.03 47.40 14.43
N PRO A 962 -45.01 46.71 13.27
CA PRO A 962 -46.21 46.21 12.60
C PRO A 962 -46.79 44.96 13.30
N GLN A 963 -48.13 44.85 13.32
CA GLN A 963 -48.85 43.69 13.86
C GLN A 963 -49.10 42.60 12.80
N PRO A 964 -49.25 41.31 13.21
CA PRO A 964 -49.43 40.19 12.30
C PRO A 964 -50.87 40.08 11.76
N VAL A 965 -51.01 39.58 10.52
CA VAL A 965 -52.30 39.32 9.88
C VAL A 965 -52.41 37.82 9.57
N SER A 966 -53.45 37.17 10.08
CA SER A 966 -53.71 35.74 9.86
C SER A 966 -54.49 35.50 8.56
N PRO A 967 -54.14 34.50 7.73
CA PRO A 967 -54.88 34.16 6.52
C PRO A 967 -55.98 33.12 6.80
N THR A 968 -57.23 33.41 6.39
CA THR A 968 -58.31 32.41 6.34
C THR A 968 -59.32 32.74 5.24
N SER A 969 -59.27 32.03 4.10
CA SER A 969 -60.45 31.39 3.46
C SER A 969 -60.21 30.90 2.02
N LYS A 970 -60.71 29.68 1.79
CA LYS A 970 -61.20 29.06 0.55
C LYS A 970 -61.34 29.93 -0.71
N VAL A 971 -60.94 29.37 -1.86
CA VAL A 971 -61.61 29.54 -3.16
C VAL A 971 -61.91 28.15 -3.74
N THR A 972 -62.97 28.06 -4.54
CA THR A 972 -63.57 26.84 -5.10
C THR A 972 -62.74 26.23 -6.23
N ALA A 973 -62.95 24.95 -6.53
CA ALA A 973 -62.46 24.29 -7.74
C ALA A 973 -63.54 24.28 -8.83
N GLU A 974 -63.15 24.48 -10.08
CA GLU A 974 -63.98 24.22 -11.26
C GLU A 974 -63.06 23.73 -12.40
N ASP A 975 -63.63 23.05 -13.40
CA ASP A 975 -62.93 22.07 -14.24
C ASP A 975 -63.01 22.45 -15.73
N GLU A 976 -61.87 22.67 -16.39
CA GLU A 976 -61.82 22.82 -17.84
C GLU A 976 -60.44 22.43 -18.42
N ALA A 977 -60.45 21.73 -19.55
CA ALA A 977 -59.26 21.24 -20.23
C ALA A 977 -59.10 21.89 -21.63
N PRO A 978 -57.85 22.12 -22.09
CA PRO A 978 -57.57 22.25 -23.52
C PRO A 978 -56.54 21.24 -24.05
N THR A 979 -56.60 21.04 -25.36
CA THR A 979 -55.83 20.10 -26.19
C THR A 979 -54.37 20.54 -26.46
N PRO A 980 -53.49 19.65 -26.97
CA PRO A 980 -52.04 19.86 -27.00
C PRO A 980 -51.52 20.60 -28.26
N PRO A 981 -50.38 21.31 -28.16
CA PRO A 981 -49.69 21.90 -29.32
C PRO A 981 -48.80 20.91 -30.08
N GLU A 982 -48.66 21.19 -31.37
CA GLU A 982 -48.15 20.31 -32.43
C GLU A 982 -46.62 20.31 -32.61
N SER A 983 -46.12 19.25 -33.25
CA SER A 983 -44.76 19.02 -33.77
C SER A 983 -43.99 20.26 -34.28
N GLY A 984 -42.83 20.54 -33.67
CA GLY A 984 -41.75 21.36 -34.25
C GLY A 984 -40.54 20.52 -34.70
N LYS A 985 -40.07 20.71 -35.94
CA LYS A 985 -38.85 20.05 -36.46
C LYS A 985 -37.60 20.88 -36.18
N THR A 986 -36.53 20.25 -35.72
CA THR A 986 -35.15 20.79 -35.80
C THR A 986 -34.16 19.65 -36.10
N GLU A 987 -32.94 19.99 -36.53
CA GLU A 987 -32.14 19.16 -37.42
C GLU A 987 -31.28 18.07 -36.76
N ARG A 988 -30.99 17.03 -37.54
CA ARG A 988 -30.22 15.84 -37.14
C ARG A 988 -28.75 15.99 -37.55
N SER A 989 -27.90 16.47 -36.64
CA SER A 989 -26.45 16.40 -36.81
C SER A 989 -25.88 15.08 -36.26
N THR A 990 -25.07 14.38 -37.05
CA THR A 990 -24.47 13.09 -36.70
C THR A 990 -23.07 13.25 -36.12
N GLY A 991 -22.81 12.73 -34.91
CA GLY A 991 -21.48 12.72 -34.27
C GLY A 991 -21.30 11.47 -33.40
N GLY A 992 -20.36 10.62 -33.78
CA GLY A 992 -20.27 9.21 -33.36
C GLY A 992 -20.29 8.92 -31.84
N LEU A 993 -20.96 7.81 -31.49
CA LEU A 993 -20.63 7.07 -30.28
C LEU A 993 -19.23 6.46 -30.44
N LEU A 994 -18.47 6.45 -29.35
CA LEU A 994 -17.41 5.46 -29.11
C LEU A 994 -17.85 4.57 -27.96
N GLU A 995 -17.84 3.26 -28.17
CA GLU A 995 -18.29 2.28 -27.19
C GLU A 995 -17.27 2.10 -26.08
N LEU A 996 -17.75 1.98 -24.83
CA LEU A 996 -16.96 1.54 -23.68
C LEU A 996 -17.41 0.11 -23.32
N PRO A 997 -16.52 -0.90 -23.35
CA PRO A 997 -16.90 -2.26 -23.00
C PRO A 997 -17.22 -2.37 -21.51
N ILE A 998 -18.45 -2.82 -21.21
CA ILE A 998 -18.96 -3.02 -19.84
C ILE A 998 -18.31 -4.26 -19.21
N ALA A 999 -17.88 -4.15 -17.96
CA ALA A 999 -17.24 -5.24 -17.22
C ALA A 999 -18.25 -6.03 -16.34
N THR A 1000 -18.50 -7.29 -16.71
CA THR A 1000 -19.19 -8.36 -15.96
C THR A 1000 -18.97 -9.68 -16.72
N SER A 1001 -19.00 -10.89 -16.15
CA SER A 1001 -18.83 -11.45 -14.80
C SER A 1001 -18.85 -13.00 -14.92
N LEU A 1002 -18.72 -13.76 -13.81
CA LEU A 1002 -18.92 -15.23 -13.70
C LEU A 1002 -17.80 -16.14 -14.31
N TRP A 1003 -17.43 -17.30 -13.75
CA TRP A 1003 -17.46 -17.76 -12.33
C TRP A 1003 -16.54 -19.00 -12.09
N SER A 1004 -15.98 -19.06 -10.87
CA SER A 1004 -15.86 -20.21 -9.94
C SER A 1004 -15.53 -21.66 -10.39
N THR A 1005 -14.61 -22.33 -9.66
CA THR A 1005 -14.92 -23.53 -8.85
C THR A 1005 -13.77 -23.90 -7.86
N PHE A 1006 -14.16 -24.57 -6.75
CA PHE A 1006 -13.48 -25.04 -5.51
C PHE A 1006 -12.05 -25.65 -5.60
N GLY A 1007 -11.28 -25.91 -4.53
CA GLY A 1007 -11.44 -25.83 -3.05
C GLY A 1007 -10.56 -26.90 -2.34
N VAL A 1008 -10.59 -27.23 -1.03
CA VAL A 1008 -11.25 -26.72 0.19
C VAL A 1008 -10.48 -27.15 1.47
N SER A 1009 -10.34 -26.28 2.50
CA SER A 1009 -10.26 -26.57 3.97
C SER A 1009 -10.00 -25.24 4.73
N SER A 1010 -10.87 -24.69 5.61
CA SER A 1010 -11.41 -25.15 6.92
C SER A 1010 -10.34 -25.26 8.02
N GLY A 1011 -10.30 -24.48 9.13
CA GLY A 1011 -11.11 -23.36 9.68
C GLY A 1011 -10.52 -23.01 11.09
N PRO A 1012 -11.21 -22.34 12.05
CA PRO A 1012 -12.38 -21.47 12.02
C PRO A 1012 -12.14 -20.07 12.68
N LEU A 1013 -13.21 -19.35 13.04
CA LEU A 1013 -13.31 -17.97 13.57
C LEU A 1013 -12.61 -17.67 14.93
N ALA A 1014 -12.08 -16.45 15.10
CA ALA A 1014 -12.13 -15.68 16.37
C ALA A 1014 -11.76 -14.18 16.24
N GLY A 1015 -12.54 -13.31 16.92
CA GLY A 1015 -12.11 -12.09 17.66
C GLY A 1015 -11.25 -10.97 17.01
N ALA A 1016 -11.74 -9.74 17.06
CA ALA A 1016 -10.92 -8.52 16.90
C ALA A 1016 -10.23 -8.12 18.24
N GLY A 1017 -9.02 -7.57 18.19
CA GLY A 1017 -8.27 -7.10 19.35
C GLY A 1017 -7.03 -6.24 18.99
N GLY A 1018 -6.71 -5.24 19.80
CA GLY A 1018 -5.78 -4.16 19.44
C GLY A 1018 -4.28 -4.53 19.37
N LEU A 1019 -3.58 -3.97 18.38
CA LEU A 1019 -2.15 -4.17 18.13
C LEU A 1019 -1.24 -3.25 18.96
N THR A 1020 -1.13 -3.50 20.27
CA THR A 1020 -0.17 -2.77 21.14
C THR A 1020 0.79 -3.68 21.93
N GLY A 1021 0.55 -5.00 22.02
CA GLY A 1021 1.34 -5.90 22.87
C GLY A 1021 2.70 -6.37 22.31
N LEU A 1022 2.86 -6.48 20.98
CA LEU A 1022 3.99 -7.23 20.39
C LEU A 1022 5.37 -6.55 20.52
N GLY A 1023 5.43 -5.22 20.55
CA GLY A 1023 6.71 -4.49 20.65
C GLY A 1023 7.46 -4.74 21.97
N TRP A 1024 6.73 -4.90 23.07
CA TRP A 1024 7.31 -5.09 24.40
C TRP A 1024 7.97 -6.47 24.58
N TRP A 1025 7.41 -7.50 23.94
CA TRP A 1025 7.94 -8.87 24.00
C TRP A 1025 9.27 -9.01 23.25
N ALA A 1026 9.42 -8.34 22.09
CA ALA A 1026 10.67 -8.32 21.35
C ALA A 1026 11.79 -7.58 22.11
N PHE A 1027 11.47 -6.44 22.74
CA PHE A 1027 12.44 -5.63 23.49
C PHE A 1027 13.04 -6.37 24.70
N LYS A 1028 12.29 -7.28 25.33
CA LYS A 1028 12.75 -8.08 26.48
C LYS A 1028 13.75 -9.18 26.13
N ARG A 1029 14.02 -9.48 24.84
CA ARG A 1029 14.82 -10.64 24.41
C ARG A 1029 16.19 -10.29 23.82
N SER A 1030 16.59 -9.02 23.83
CA SER A 1030 17.83 -8.51 23.20
C SER A 1030 19.00 -8.25 24.17
N LYS A 1031 18.88 -8.60 25.45
CA LYS A 1031 19.97 -8.48 26.44
C LYS A 1031 20.16 -9.78 27.24
N GLY A 1032 21.16 -10.57 26.85
CA GLY A 1032 21.73 -11.64 27.67
C GLY A 1032 21.92 -12.98 26.97
N ASP A 1033 23.03 -13.16 26.27
CA ASP A 1033 23.67 -14.47 26.06
C ASP A 1033 25.20 -14.28 25.86
N PRO A 1034 26.09 -14.81 26.72
CA PRO A 1034 27.52 -14.45 26.71
C PRO A 1034 28.45 -15.58 26.22
N TRP A 1035 28.87 -15.53 24.96
CA TRP A 1035 29.87 -16.47 24.41
C TRP A 1035 31.08 -15.75 23.79
N VAL A 1036 32.10 -15.53 24.62
CA VAL A 1036 33.42 -15.01 24.21
C VAL A 1036 34.49 -16.06 24.51
N ARG A 1037 34.81 -16.89 23.52
CA ARG A 1037 35.99 -17.77 23.42
C ARG A 1037 36.24 -18.11 21.95
N GLN A 1038 37.45 -18.30 21.45
CA GLN A 1038 38.79 -17.97 21.97
C GLN A 1038 39.75 -18.07 20.76
N VAL A 1039 40.59 -17.06 20.51
CA VAL A 1039 41.48 -17.07 19.34
C VAL A 1039 42.63 -18.06 19.58
N TYR A 1040 42.89 -18.92 18.58
CA TYR A 1040 44.14 -19.66 18.46
C TYR A 1040 44.92 -19.14 17.26
N LEU A 1041 46.15 -18.72 17.52
CA LEU A 1041 47.21 -18.61 16.52
C LEU A 1041 47.90 -19.98 16.42
N MET A 1042 48.28 -20.39 15.21
CA MET A 1042 49.34 -21.37 14.96
C MET A 1042 50.08 -20.97 13.69
N ASP A 1043 51.41 -21.08 13.74
CA ASP A 1043 52.29 -20.75 12.62
C ASP A 1043 52.39 -21.92 11.63
N GLN A 1044 52.16 -21.64 10.33
CA GLN A 1044 53.10 -21.91 9.22
C GLN A 1044 52.56 -21.35 7.89
#